data_AF-A0A021VYK0-F1
#
_entry.id   AF-A0A021VYK0-F1
#
_cell.length_a   1.000
_cell.length_b   1.000
_cell.length_c   1.000
_cell.angle_alpha   90.00
_cell.angle_beta   90.00
_cell.angle_gamma   90.00
#
_symmetry.space_group_name_H-M   'P 1'
#
loop_
_entity.id
_entity.type
_entity.pdbx_description
1 polymer ?
#
loop_
_entity_poly.entity_id
_entity_poly.type
_entity_poly.pdbx_seq_one_letter_code
_entity_poly.pdbx_strand_id
1 'polypeptide(L)'
;MDEKEVSRTFQTQLADENSELRLDDVAKIVGCWNGLAKRGHAESGFGGDHAPMTRAVAFAGTIAKSKQFSEMFGEVVHDYLEYQRITTPDAPDDDAPTAPTDSPLRCEVRHVDGTFNVLVRNERLDWLKATTEPDTCRVLSNARCLSEGVDVPALDAVMFLNPRKSVVDVVQSVGRVMRLAPGKQYGYIILPIGIPAGMAPEDALRDNTRYAVVWEVLQALRAHDERFNAMVNKIELNRGRDDRIQIIGVGGGGRDDDGAADSTPGKGTQGTLNLQWLDQWREAIYAKIVTKVGDRRYWEDWAKDVAVIADRHVTRITTLLEDTDLPVQGRFETFLAGLRANLNDSISRTDAVNMLAQHLITRPVFDALFADYAFSQHNPVSRVMQDMLDALDEHNLDVENETLDRFYESVRLRAEGIDNAAGKQRIVAELYEKFFKLAFPKAAESLGIVYTPVEIVDFIIRSVEHLLNTEFGASLTDEGVHVLDPFSGTGTFIVRLLESGLIKPEDLLRKYTQELHANEILLLAYYIAAINIEATLHGLLTEQDPDAGYVPFDGIVLTDTFQMTEDGDVLDTAVFPTNNERAARQLGLDIRVLIGNPPYSVGQGSANDNNANVKCPTLDRAIEKTYAARSTATNKNSLYDSYIRAIRWASDRIKDAGVIGFVTNGGFLDANTADGLRKALVDEFAVIYIYNLRGNQRTAGELSRREGGKVFGAGSRNTVAITFLVKKPDAAGAPRLHYKDIGDYLSREEKLEIVGRDDLALIDWETITPNAAGDWINQRGDAFEAFAPLGAKGDPSAVFRMFSGGLKTNRDAWVYNSSEAQLASQVRHTVSFYNEAVQRYVASIDRELPRDSRQISWSGSLEATLRAAEVLTFDAAKIGSALYRPFFKQRVYYDSRLNERRYQLPAILPTPNHDNLGFFVMAPRPAAEFAVLATDQLPDLSFYSYTGQFFPRWTWEKVNSDREEQGAFHFADDAAPDVVAGYRRKDNITAAILAQYGEAYGEVITADDVFFYVYGLLHSPDYRAQFAPELTKMLPRVPLVTSVDDFRAFVAAGRTLADLHVGYESSPSC
;
A
#
# COMPACT_ATOMS: atom_id res chain seq x y z
N MET A 1 22.17 -35.46 -7.18
CA MET A 1 22.20 -36.93 -7.28
C MET A 1 21.15 -37.48 -6.33
N ASP A 2 20.31 -38.43 -6.77
CA ASP A 2 19.37 -39.12 -5.89
C ASP A 2 20.13 -40.13 -5.00
N GLU A 3 20.06 -39.95 -3.68
CA GLU A 3 20.67 -40.87 -2.72
C GLU A 3 20.08 -42.29 -2.78
N LYS A 4 18.82 -42.46 -3.23
CA LYS A 4 18.17 -43.77 -3.37
C LYS A 4 18.89 -44.64 -4.40
N GLU A 5 19.26 -44.06 -5.53
CA GLU A 5 19.94 -44.78 -6.62
C GLU A 5 21.40 -45.07 -6.26
N VAL A 6 22.11 -44.09 -5.68
CA VAL A 6 23.47 -44.29 -5.16
C VAL A 6 23.48 -45.41 -4.12
N SER A 7 22.48 -45.48 -3.25
CA SER A 7 22.36 -46.56 -2.27
C SER A 7 22.16 -47.94 -2.91
N ARG A 8 21.45 -48.03 -4.04
CA ARG A 8 21.27 -49.29 -4.78
C ARG A 8 22.54 -49.74 -5.48
N THR A 9 23.25 -48.82 -6.12
CA THR A 9 24.51 -49.11 -6.82
C THR A 9 25.61 -49.55 -5.87
N PHE A 10 25.68 -48.95 -4.67
CA PHE A 10 26.80 -49.12 -3.74
C PHE A 10 26.43 -49.88 -2.45
N GLN A 11 25.33 -50.64 -2.46
CA GLN A 11 24.75 -51.30 -1.29
C GLN A 11 25.75 -52.20 -0.54
N THR A 12 26.59 -52.95 -1.26
CA THR A 12 27.59 -53.87 -0.69
C THR A 12 28.78 -53.15 -0.07
N GLN A 13 29.22 -52.02 -0.64
CA GLN A 13 30.34 -51.21 -0.13
C GLN A 13 29.94 -50.28 1.01
N LEU A 14 28.67 -49.90 1.08
CA LEU A 14 28.08 -49.11 2.17
C LEU A 14 27.70 -49.97 3.40
N ALA A 15 27.59 -51.29 3.26
CA ALA A 15 27.22 -52.22 4.33
C ALA A 15 28.42 -52.80 5.12
N ASP A 16 29.66 -52.51 4.72
CA ASP A 16 30.87 -52.96 5.41
C ASP A 16 31.18 -52.04 6.60
N GLU A 17 31.19 -52.57 7.83
CA GLU A 17 31.35 -51.81 9.09
C GLU A 17 32.73 -51.11 9.21
N ASN A 18 33.70 -51.47 8.37
CA ASN A 18 35.03 -50.84 8.27
C ASN A 18 35.15 -49.82 7.11
N SER A 19 34.08 -49.55 6.38
CA SER A 19 34.09 -48.66 5.22
C SER A 19 34.02 -47.18 5.63
N GLU A 20 35.01 -46.37 5.23
CA GLU A 20 35.00 -44.89 5.41
C GLU A 20 34.03 -44.17 4.43
N LEU A 21 33.29 -44.92 3.60
CA LEU A 21 32.38 -44.40 2.58
C LEU A 21 31.04 -43.96 3.18
N ARG A 22 30.72 -42.66 3.05
CA ARG A 22 29.37 -42.15 3.30
C ARG A 22 28.65 -41.89 1.98
N LEU A 23 27.34 -42.10 1.99
CA LEU A 23 26.45 -41.89 0.84
C LEU A 23 26.62 -40.51 0.17
N ASP A 24 26.80 -39.45 0.96
CA ASP A 24 27.03 -38.07 0.48
C ASP A 24 28.37 -37.93 -0.27
N ASP A 25 29.42 -38.63 0.16
CA ASP A 25 30.75 -38.56 -0.46
C ASP A 25 30.75 -39.29 -1.83
N VAL A 26 30.02 -40.41 -1.95
CA VAL A 26 29.80 -41.14 -3.21
C VAL A 26 28.97 -40.32 -4.19
N ALA A 27 27.83 -39.77 -3.72
CA ALA A 27 26.96 -38.92 -4.52
C ALA A 27 27.71 -37.71 -5.11
N LYS A 28 28.68 -37.16 -4.38
CA LYS A 28 29.51 -36.06 -4.85
C LYS A 28 30.51 -36.45 -5.93
N ILE A 29 31.17 -37.60 -5.78
CA ILE A 29 32.11 -38.11 -6.77
C ILE A 29 31.40 -38.39 -8.10
N VAL A 30 30.26 -39.08 -8.04
CA VAL A 30 29.42 -39.38 -9.21
C VAL A 30 28.91 -38.08 -9.85
N GLY A 31 28.45 -37.12 -9.04
CA GLY A 31 28.02 -35.80 -9.53
C GLY A 31 29.15 -35.02 -10.22
N CYS A 32 30.36 -35.03 -9.65
CA CYS A 32 31.54 -34.43 -10.26
C CYS A 32 31.89 -35.07 -11.60
N TRP A 33 31.90 -36.40 -11.68
CA TRP A 33 32.21 -37.10 -12.92
C TRP A 33 31.17 -36.80 -14.02
N ASN A 34 29.88 -36.85 -13.70
CA ASN A 34 28.82 -36.52 -14.67
C ASN A 34 28.91 -35.06 -15.12
N GLY A 35 29.27 -34.13 -14.23
CA GLY A 35 29.53 -32.73 -14.58
C GLY A 35 30.72 -32.58 -15.54
N LEU A 36 31.85 -33.25 -15.28
CA LEU A 36 33.04 -33.21 -16.14
C LEU A 36 32.80 -33.89 -17.50
N ALA A 37 32.05 -34.98 -17.51
CA ALA A 37 31.65 -35.71 -18.70
C ALA A 37 30.49 -35.05 -19.46
N LYS A 38 29.89 -33.99 -18.89
CA LYS A 38 28.72 -33.29 -19.41
C LYS A 38 27.53 -34.24 -19.70
N ARG A 39 27.25 -35.15 -18.75
CA ARG A 39 26.16 -36.13 -18.81
C ARG A 39 25.04 -35.80 -17.81
N GLY A 40 23.78 -35.94 -18.25
CA GLY A 40 22.58 -35.76 -17.41
C GLY A 40 21.34 -35.36 -18.22
N HIS A 41 20.16 -35.40 -17.61
CA HIS A 41 18.92 -34.90 -18.21
C HIS A 41 18.81 -33.39 -17.95
N ALA A 42 19.09 -32.58 -18.98
CA ALA A 42 18.91 -31.14 -18.97
C ALA A 42 18.03 -30.73 -20.18
N GLU A 43 17.08 -29.82 -19.99
CA GLU A 43 16.18 -29.35 -21.05
C GLU A 43 16.90 -28.56 -22.15
N SER A 44 17.95 -27.79 -21.82
CA SER A 44 18.66 -26.90 -22.76
C SER A 44 20.04 -27.39 -23.21
N GLY A 45 20.51 -28.55 -22.73
CA GLY A 45 21.87 -29.05 -23.00
C GLY A 45 22.97 -28.10 -22.49
N PHE A 46 24.23 -28.51 -22.61
CA PHE A 46 25.40 -27.69 -22.23
C PHE A 46 25.66 -26.54 -23.25
N GLY A 47 24.62 -25.85 -23.71
CA GLY A 47 24.73 -24.76 -24.70
C GLY A 47 25.32 -25.18 -26.05
N GLY A 48 25.22 -26.46 -26.42
CA GLY A 48 25.88 -27.06 -27.60
C GLY A 48 27.35 -27.47 -27.38
N ASP A 49 27.95 -27.17 -26.22
CA ASP A 49 29.31 -27.57 -25.85
C ASP A 49 29.31 -28.97 -25.21
N HIS A 50 29.21 -30.01 -26.05
CA HIS A 50 29.13 -31.41 -25.59
C HIS A 50 30.48 -32.08 -25.32
N ALA A 51 31.61 -31.41 -25.60
CA ALA A 51 32.92 -32.00 -25.41
C ALA A 51 33.27 -32.14 -23.91
N PRO A 52 33.77 -33.29 -23.44
CA PRO A 52 34.17 -33.48 -22.05
C PRO A 52 35.25 -32.48 -21.61
N MET A 53 35.24 -32.13 -20.32
CA MET A 53 36.21 -31.20 -19.74
C MET A 53 37.57 -31.88 -19.57
N THR A 54 38.67 -31.14 -19.77
CA THR A 54 40.04 -31.70 -19.74
C THR A 54 40.82 -31.37 -18.47
N ARG A 55 40.52 -30.24 -17.81
CA ARG A 55 41.26 -29.76 -16.63
C ARG A 55 40.32 -29.19 -15.58
N ALA A 56 40.40 -29.72 -14.35
CA ALA A 56 39.62 -29.21 -13.23
C ALA A 56 40.36 -29.19 -11.90
N VAL A 57 39.85 -28.37 -10.97
CA VAL A 57 40.33 -28.33 -9.57
C VAL A 57 39.17 -28.58 -8.63
N ALA A 58 39.35 -29.50 -7.68
CA ALA A 58 38.37 -29.81 -6.64
C ALA A 58 38.77 -29.19 -5.30
N PHE A 59 37.87 -28.43 -4.69
CA PHE A 59 38.07 -27.76 -3.42
C PHE A 59 37.32 -28.49 -2.31
N ALA A 60 38.07 -29.16 -1.42
CA ALA A 60 37.52 -29.82 -0.23
C ALA A 60 37.65 -28.93 1.02
N GLY A 61 36.82 -29.20 2.03
CA GLY A 61 36.81 -28.45 3.30
C GLY A 61 38.01 -28.72 4.22
N THR A 62 38.64 -29.90 4.08
CA THR A 62 39.77 -30.36 4.92
C THR A 62 40.73 -31.19 4.09
N ILE A 63 42.00 -31.28 4.52
CA ILE A 63 43.03 -32.11 3.86
C ILE A 63 42.60 -33.59 3.79
N ALA A 64 42.05 -34.14 4.88
CA ALA A 64 41.56 -35.52 4.93
C ALA A 64 40.54 -35.81 3.82
N LYS A 65 39.47 -35.01 3.73
CA LYS A 65 38.47 -35.12 2.66
C LYS A 65 39.04 -34.95 1.24
N SER A 66 40.08 -34.14 1.08
CA SER A 66 40.72 -33.93 -0.23
C SER A 66 41.50 -35.16 -0.69
N LYS A 67 42.21 -35.82 0.24
CA LYS A 67 42.91 -37.09 0.02
C LYS A 67 41.92 -38.21 -0.27
N GLN A 68 40.92 -38.33 0.59
CA GLN A 68 39.81 -39.27 0.46
C GLN A 68 39.15 -39.17 -0.93
N PHE A 69 38.80 -37.95 -1.37
CA PHE A 69 38.26 -37.72 -2.71
C PHE A 69 39.22 -38.18 -3.82
N SER A 70 40.52 -37.89 -3.70
CA SER A 70 41.50 -38.26 -4.73
C SER A 70 41.74 -39.77 -4.82
N GLU A 71 41.68 -40.48 -3.71
CA GLU A 71 41.92 -41.92 -3.62
C GLU A 71 40.70 -42.70 -4.12
N MET A 72 39.50 -42.25 -3.74
CA MET A 72 38.25 -42.98 -4.02
C MET A 72 37.63 -42.66 -5.38
N PHE A 73 38.02 -41.55 -6.03
CA PHE A 73 37.37 -41.10 -7.27
C PHE A 73 37.36 -42.19 -8.36
N GLY A 74 38.51 -42.87 -8.55
CA GLY A 74 38.65 -43.87 -9.61
C GLY A 74 37.78 -45.10 -9.38
N GLU A 75 37.78 -45.63 -8.15
CA GLU A 75 37.01 -46.82 -7.76
C GLU A 75 35.51 -46.56 -7.84
N VAL A 76 35.04 -45.48 -7.23
CA VAL A 76 33.61 -45.12 -7.23
C VAL A 76 33.07 -44.88 -8.65
N VAL A 77 33.84 -44.22 -9.53
CA VAL A 77 33.42 -44.01 -10.92
C VAL A 77 33.43 -45.32 -11.70
N HIS A 78 34.39 -46.21 -11.45
CA HIS A 78 34.45 -47.52 -12.09
C HIS A 78 33.20 -48.34 -11.77
N ASP A 79 32.86 -48.46 -10.50
CA ASP A 79 31.70 -49.23 -10.02
C ASP A 79 30.38 -48.64 -10.52
N TYR A 80 30.27 -47.31 -10.55
CA TYR A 80 29.11 -46.61 -11.12
C TYR A 80 28.92 -46.94 -12.60
N LEU A 81 30.00 -46.92 -13.39
CA LEU A 81 29.96 -47.24 -14.83
C LEU A 81 29.68 -48.72 -15.08
N GLU A 82 30.22 -49.61 -14.25
CA GLU A 82 29.95 -51.06 -14.33
C GLU A 82 28.49 -51.37 -14.04
N TYR A 83 27.94 -50.77 -12.99
CA TYR A 83 26.52 -50.90 -12.65
C TYR A 83 25.62 -50.40 -13.77
N GLN A 84 25.92 -49.25 -14.39
CA GLN A 84 25.17 -48.74 -15.56
C GLN A 84 25.26 -49.69 -16.75
N ARG A 85 26.43 -50.29 -17.01
CA ARG A 85 26.56 -51.32 -18.07
C ARG A 85 25.71 -52.55 -17.81
N ILE A 86 25.55 -52.96 -16.55
CA ILE A 86 24.77 -54.15 -16.17
C ILE A 86 23.26 -53.88 -16.22
N THR A 87 22.82 -52.68 -15.83
CA THR A 87 21.39 -52.34 -15.68
C THR A 87 20.73 -51.74 -16.93
N THR A 88 21.48 -51.47 -18.00
CA THR A 88 20.95 -50.92 -19.27
C THR A 88 21.35 -51.82 -20.46
N PRO A 89 20.59 -52.91 -20.78
CA PRO A 89 21.03 -53.92 -21.76
C PRO A 89 20.74 -53.60 -23.24
N ASP A 90 19.97 -52.55 -23.56
CA ASP A 90 19.56 -52.26 -24.93
C ASP A 90 20.51 -51.27 -25.62
N ALA A 91 21.63 -51.78 -26.14
CA ALA A 91 22.28 -51.22 -27.33
C ALA A 91 22.27 -52.32 -28.42
N PRO A 92 21.80 -52.03 -29.65
CA PRO A 92 21.50 -53.06 -30.65
C PRO A 92 22.74 -53.68 -31.30
N ASP A 93 22.50 -54.86 -31.88
CA ASP A 93 23.40 -55.77 -32.59
C ASP A 93 24.62 -55.18 -33.34
N ASP A 94 25.63 -56.04 -33.40
CA ASP A 94 27.01 -55.98 -33.91
C ASP A 94 27.23 -55.51 -35.38
N ASP A 95 26.37 -54.70 -36.01
CA ASP A 95 26.52 -54.34 -37.45
C ASP A 95 26.09 -52.91 -37.84
N ALA A 96 26.62 -51.88 -37.14
CA ALA A 96 26.63 -50.51 -37.64
C ALA A 96 27.94 -49.79 -37.26
N PRO A 97 28.55 -48.96 -38.14
CA PRO A 97 29.76 -48.22 -37.79
C PRO A 97 29.40 -47.15 -36.75
N THR A 98 29.68 -47.44 -35.49
CA THR A 98 29.47 -46.54 -34.36
C THR A 98 30.37 -45.32 -34.49
N ALA A 99 29.76 -44.13 -34.35
CA ALA A 99 30.45 -42.88 -34.14
C ALA A 99 31.32 -42.97 -32.84
N PRO A 100 32.46 -42.28 -32.76
CA PRO A 100 33.51 -42.55 -31.77
C PRO A 100 33.24 -41.97 -30.36
N THR A 101 32.06 -42.17 -29.77
CA THR A 101 31.66 -41.52 -28.50
C THR A 101 31.25 -42.46 -27.35
N ASP A 102 31.63 -43.74 -27.40
CA ASP A 102 31.36 -44.70 -26.31
C ASP A 102 32.53 -44.93 -25.34
N SER A 103 33.59 -44.11 -25.41
CA SER A 103 34.66 -44.13 -24.40
C SER A 103 34.23 -43.29 -23.18
N PRO A 104 34.06 -43.88 -21.97
CA PRO A 104 33.76 -43.09 -20.78
C PRO A 104 34.93 -42.16 -20.45
N LEU A 105 34.64 -40.87 -20.15
CA LEU A 105 35.65 -39.89 -19.74
C LEU A 105 36.54 -40.46 -18.65
N ARG A 106 37.83 -40.59 -18.95
CA ARG A 106 38.83 -41.07 -17.99
C ARG A 106 39.29 -39.90 -17.13
N CYS A 107 38.99 -39.95 -15.84
CA CYS A 107 39.46 -38.93 -14.90
C CYS A 107 40.71 -39.42 -14.15
N GLU A 108 41.81 -38.69 -14.27
CA GLU A 108 42.98 -38.86 -13.41
C GLU A 108 42.91 -37.83 -12.28
N VAL A 109 42.93 -38.29 -11.03
CA VAL A 109 42.83 -37.40 -9.86
C VAL A 109 44.09 -37.46 -9.03
N ARG A 110 44.64 -36.28 -8.69
CA ARG A 110 45.75 -36.15 -7.74
C ARG A 110 45.39 -35.16 -6.63
N HIS A 111 46.03 -35.32 -5.49
CA HIS A 111 45.90 -34.42 -4.35
C HIS A 111 47.12 -33.49 -4.19
N VAL A 112 46.89 -32.30 -3.66
CA VAL A 112 47.92 -31.39 -3.11
C VAL A 112 47.40 -30.64 -1.87
N ASP A 113 48.27 -30.48 -0.86
CA ASP A 113 47.96 -29.71 0.36
C ASP A 113 49.16 -28.85 0.83
N GLY A 114 48.96 -28.08 1.90
CA GLY A 114 49.97 -27.17 2.45
C GLY A 114 51.21 -27.84 3.08
N THR A 115 51.17 -29.15 3.35
CA THR A 115 52.31 -29.93 3.85
C THR A 115 53.32 -30.27 2.74
N PHE A 116 52.92 -30.15 1.48
CA PHE A 116 53.79 -30.37 0.33
C PHE A 116 54.74 -29.18 0.15
N ASN A 117 56.03 -29.49 -0.05
CA ASN A 117 57.01 -28.49 -0.42
C ASN A 117 56.71 -27.88 -1.81
N VAL A 118 57.36 -26.76 -2.12
CA VAL A 118 57.12 -26.01 -3.37
C VAL A 118 57.42 -26.84 -4.62
N LEU A 119 58.45 -27.70 -4.57
CA LEU A 119 58.85 -28.52 -5.71
C LEU A 119 57.74 -29.51 -6.09
N VAL A 120 57.21 -30.26 -5.11
CA VAL A 120 56.13 -31.24 -5.37
C VAL A 120 54.83 -30.53 -5.75
N ARG A 121 54.56 -29.35 -5.19
CA ARG A 121 53.39 -28.55 -5.58
C ARG A 121 53.46 -28.11 -7.04
N ASN A 122 54.62 -27.65 -7.50
CA ASN A 122 54.83 -27.28 -8.89
C ASN A 122 54.75 -28.50 -9.82
N GLU A 123 55.32 -29.64 -9.44
CA GLU A 123 55.19 -30.89 -10.20
C GLU A 123 53.72 -31.29 -10.42
N ARG A 124 52.88 -31.14 -9.38
CA ARG A 124 51.44 -31.44 -9.47
C ARG A 124 50.68 -30.42 -10.34
N LEU A 125 51.11 -29.16 -10.34
CA LEU A 125 50.55 -28.13 -11.22
C LEU A 125 50.98 -28.31 -12.67
N ASP A 126 52.23 -28.67 -12.91
CA ASP A 126 52.75 -28.98 -14.25
C ASP A 126 52.08 -30.24 -14.82
N TRP A 127 51.80 -31.23 -13.97
CA TRP A 127 50.97 -32.38 -14.34
C TRP A 127 49.55 -31.96 -14.78
N LEU A 128 48.92 -31.02 -14.06
CA LEU A 128 47.61 -30.48 -14.45
C LEU A 128 47.67 -29.67 -15.76
N LYS A 129 48.80 -28.97 -16.00
CA LYS A 129 49.05 -28.17 -17.22
C LYS A 129 49.29 -29.03 -18.46
N ALA A 130 49.95 -30.18 -18.31
CA ALA A 130 50.37 -31.01 -19.44
C ALA A 130 49.19 -31.48 -20.31
N THR A 131 49.45 -31.65 -21.61
CA THR A 131 48.47 -32.14 -22.58
C THR A 131 48.02 -33.55 -22.21
N THR A 132 46.71 -33.79 -22.27
CA THR A 132 46.09 -35.09 -22.02
C THR A 132 45.77 -35.80 -23.33
N GLU A 133 45.59 -37.12 -23.26
CA GLU A 133 45.00 -37.89 -24.36
C GLU A 133 43.53 -37.48 -24.56
N PRO A 134 42.96 -37.70 -25.76
CA PRO A 134 41.51 -37.55 -25.97
C PRO A 134 40.71 -38.28 -24.88
N ASP A 135 39.59 -37.69 -24.45
CA ASP A 135 38.72 -38.23 -23.40
C ASP A 135 39.38 -38.46 -22.04
N THR A 136 40.45 -37.72 -21.72
CA THR A 136 41.09 -37.73 -20.41
C THR A 136 41.00 -36.37 -19.71
N CYS A 137 40.44 -36.36 -18.50
CA CYS A 137 40.34 -35.20 -17.63
C CYS A 137 41.31 -35.31 -16.45
N ARG A 138 42.12 -34.29 -16.20
CA ARG A 138 42.96 -34.20 -14.99
C ARG A 138 42.31 -33.32 -13.93
N VAL A 139 42.17 -33.89 -12.75
CA VAL A 139 41.59 -33.22 -11.57
C VAL A 139 42.64 -33.10 -10.49
N LEU A 140 42.87 -31.88 -10.00
CA LEU A 140 43.72 -31.64 -8.83
C LEU A 140 42.86 -31.27 -7.63
N SER A 141 42.76 -32.16 -6.64
CA SER A 141 42.05 -31.92 -5.39
C SER A 141 42.95 -31.16 -4.40
N ASN A 142 42.37 -30.20 -3.66
CA ASN A 142 43.09 -29.45 -2.65
C ASN A 142 42.22 -29.02 -1.46
N ALA A 143 42.90 -28.60 -0.38
CA ALA A 143 42.29 -27.90 0.75
C ALA A 143 43.09 -26.63 1.10
N ARG A 144 42.59 -25.45 0.69
CA ARG A 144 43.11 -24.11 1.06
C ARG A 144 44.58 -23.83 0.68
N CYS A 145 45.17 -24.61 -0.23
CA CYS A 145 46.57 -24.41 -0.65
C CYS A 145 46.71 -23.91 -2.10
N LEU A 146 45.61 -23.89 -2.85
CA LEU A 146 45.53 -23.38 -4.22
C LEU A 146 44.60 -22.16 -4.30
N SER A 147 44.41 -21.41 -3.21
CA SER A 147 43.47 -20.28 -3.16
C SER A 147 44.12 -18.94 -3.56
N GLU A 148 45.27 -18.58 -2.99
CA GLU A 148 45.95 -17.29 -3.22
C GLU A 148 47.45 -17.47 -3.51
N GLY A 149 48.02 -16.64 -4.40
CA GLY A 149 49.48 -16.58 -4.63
C GLY A 149 50.13 -17.74 -5.40
N VAL A 150 49.33 -18.62 -6.04
CA VAL A 150 49.81 -19.81 -6.78
C VAL A 150 49.36 -19.74 -8.24
N ASP A 151 50.30 -19.86 -9.19
CA ASP A 151 50.01 -19.84 -10.63
C ASP A 151 49.40 -21.17 -11.11
N VAL A 152 48.07 -21.22 -11.17
CA VAL A 152 47.29 -22.34 -11.72
C VAL A 152 46.90 -22.02 -13.16
N PRO A 153 46.96 -22.96 -14.12
CA PRO A 153 46.57 -22.70 -15.51
C PRO A 153 45.10 -22.30 -15.64
N ALA A 154 44.71 -21.86 -16.85
CA ALA A 154 43.30 -21.77 -17.19
C ALA A 154 42.64 -23.16 -17.05
N LEU A 155 41.57 -23.22 -16.27
CA LEU A 155 40.83 -24.45 -15.96
C LEU A 155 39.53 -24.49 -16.75
N ASP A 156 39.07 -25.68 -17.13
CA ASP A 156 37.73 -25.87 -17.71
C ASP A 156 36.66 -25.81 -16.62
N ALA A 157 36.96 -26.39 -15.44
CA ALA A 157 36.04 -26.40 -14.31
C ALA A 157 36.69 -26.23 -12.93
N VAL A 158 35.88 -25.71 -12.00
CA VAL A 158 36.15 -25.74 -10.56
C VAL A 158 34.99 -26.42 -9.85
N MET A 159 35.32 -27.29 -8.89
CA MET A 159 34.34 -28.07 -8.13
C MET A 159 34.42 -27.72 -6.64
N PHE A 160 33.29 -27.40 -6.02
CA PHE A 160 33.21 -27.13 -4.58
C PHE A 160 32.52 -28.28 -3.84
N LEU A 161 33.30 -29.11 -3.13
CA LEU A 161 32.78 -30.32 -2.47
C LEU A 161 32.15 -30.06 -1.10
N ASN A 162 32.51 -28.93 -0.48
CA ASN A 162 32.03 -28.52 0.85
C ASN A 162 31.90 -26.98 0.94
N PRO A 163 31.07 -26.48 1.87
CA PRO A 163 30.93 -25.04 2.14
C PRO A 163 32.26 -24.35 2.48
N ARG A 164 32.37 -23.08 2.09
CA ARG A 164 33.54 -22.21 2.27
C ARG A 164 33.13 -20.99 3.08
N LYS A 165 33.67 -20.87 4.30
CA LYS A 165 33.46 -19.71 5.17
C LYS A 165 34.02 -18.37 4.65
N SER A 166 34.84 -18.38 3.59
CA SER A 166 35.49 -17.17 3.05
C SER A 166 35.00 -16.90 1.62
N VAL A 167 34.30 -15.78 1.45
CA VAL A 167 33.82 -15.29 0.14
C VAL A 167 34.99 -15.01 -0.80
N VAL A 168 36.07 -14.42 -0.29
CA VAL A 168 37.27 -14.07 -1.07
C VAL A 168 37.92 -15.32 -1.71
N ASP A 169 37.94 -16.43 -0.96
CA ASP A 169 38.49 -17.71 -1.44
C ASP A 169 37.67 -18.29 -2.60
N VAL A 170 36.34 -18.18 -2.54
CA VAL A 170 35.44 -18.60 -3.62
C VAL A 170 35.70 -17.79 -4.89
N VAL A 171 35.78 -16.46 -4.78
CA VAL A 171 35.97 -15.55 -5.92
C VAL A 171 37.32 -15.80 -6.61
N GLN A 172 38.40 -15.93 -5.83
CA GLN A 172 39.73 -16.24 -6.35
C GLN A 172 39.79 -17.62 -7.02
N SER A 173 39.04 -18.60 -6.50
CA SER A 173 38.93 -19.94 -7.08
C SER A 173 38.18 -19.91 -8.42
N VAL A 174 37.07 -19.18 -8.49
CA VAL A 174 36.28 -19.02 -9.72
C VAL A 174 37.02 -18.20 -10.79
N GLY A 175 37.76 -17.15 -10.40
CA GLY A 175 38.51 -16.31 -11.34
C GLY A 175 39.53 -17.07 -12.21
N ARG A 176 39.93 -18.27 -11.80
CA ARG A 176 40.84 -19.17 -12.56
C ARG A 176 40.14 -19.86 -13.72
N VAL A 177 38.84 -20.09 -13.57
CA VAL A 177 37.95 -20.62 -14.61
C VAL A 177 37.48 -19.51 -15.54
N MET A 178 37.57 -18.24 -15.17
CA MET A 178 37.23 -17.13 -16.07
C MET A 178 38.34 -16.78 -17.07
N ARG A 179 39.54 -17.37 -16.95
CA ARG A 179 40.65 -17.15 -17.88
C ARG A 179 40.33 -17.75 -19.26
N LEU A 180 40.54 -16.95 -20.32
CA LEU A 180 40.43 -17.38 -21.71
C LEU A 180 41.53 -18.41 -22.05
N ALA A 181 41.16 -19.47 -22.77
CA ALA A 181 42.07 -20.52 -23.22
C ALA A 181 41.66 -21.04 -24.61
N PRO A 182 42.61 -21.50 -25.45
CA PRO A 182 42.29 -22.08 -26.76
C PRO A 182 41.35 -23.28 -26.64
N GLY A 183 40.26 -23.30 -27.42
CA GLY A 183 39.29 -24.40 -27.43
C GLY A 183 38.22 -24.35 -26.33
N LYS A 184 38.32 -23.40 -25.40
CA LYS A 184 37.36 -23.26 -24.29
C LYS A 184 36.22 -22.29 -24.65
N GLN A 185 34.98 -22.80 -24.64
CA GLN A 185 33.78 -22.01 -24.89
C GLN A 185 33.20 -21.41 -23.60
N TYR A 186 33.09 -22.24 -22.56
CA TYR A 186 32.56 -21.85 -21.25
C TYR A 186 33.50 -22.25 -20.11
N GLY A 187 33.40 -21.53 -19.00
CA GLY A 187 34.02 -21.92 -17.74
C GLY A 187 32.96 -22.47 -16.79
N TYR A 188 33.18 -23.67 -16.24
CA TYR A 188 32.17 -24.38 -15.47
C TYR A 188 32.44 -24.35 -13.96
N ILE A 189 31.38 -24.11 -13.18
CA ILE A 189 31.41 -24.24 -11.72
C ILE A 189 30.48 -25.40 -11.35
N ILE A 190 31.04 -26.49 -10.85
CA ILE A 190 30.28 -27.70 -10.52
C ILE A 190 30.04 -27.76 -9.01
N LEU A 191 28.77 -27.83 -8.63
CA LEU A 191 28.31 -27.89 -7.25
C LEU A 191 27.59 -29.23 -7.02
N PRO A 192 28.30 -30.29 -6.62
CA PRO A 192 27.69 -31.60 -6.43
C PRO A 192 26.91 -31.69 -5.11
N ILE A 193 25.67 -32.15 -5.18
CA ILE A 193 24.76 -32.23 -4.02
C ILE A 193 24.03 -33.58 -4.02
N GLY A 194 24.06 -34.27 -2.88
CA GLY A 194 23.20 -35.43 -2.59
C GLY A 194 21.82 -34.99 -2.12
N ILE A 195 20.77 -35.51 -2.75
CA ILE A 195 19.37 -35.26 -2.41
C ILE A 195 18.85 -36.44 -1.58
N PRO A 196 18.37 -36.22 -0.34
CA PRO A 196 17.81 -37.29 0.48
C PRO A 196 16.58 -37.92 -0.15
N ALA A 197 16.47 -39.25 -0.10
CA ALA A 197 15.30 -39.96 -0.60
C ALA A 197 14.05 -39.68 0.26
N GLY A 198 12.91 -39.43 -0.39
CA GLY A 198 11.60 -39.34 0.27
C GLY A 198 11.26 -38.01 0.96
N MET A 199 12.08 -36.96 0.81
CA MET A 199 11.84 -35.63 1.38
C MET A 199 11.26 -34.67 0.33
N ALA A 200 10.27 -33.85 0.72
CA ALA A 200 9.75 -32.80 -0.13
C ALA A 200 10.83 -31.71 -0.38
N PRO A 201 10.91 -31.11 -1.59
CA PRO A 201 11.93 -30.11 -1.91
C PRO A 201 11.98 -28.93 -0.93
N GLU A 202 10.83 -28.45 -0.47
CA GLU A 202 10.76 -27.31 0.46
C GLU A 202 11.40 -27.61 1.81
N ASP A 203 11.24 -28.83 2.31
CA ASP A 203 11.76 -29.26 3.61
C ASP A 203 13.25 -29.60 3.54
N ALA A 204 13.71 -30.22 2.44
CA ALA A 204 15.13 -30.50 2.25
C ALA A 204 15.97 -29.22 2.12
N LEU A 205 15.42 -28.18 1.49
CA LEU A 205 16.06 -26.88 1.34
C LEU A 205 15.99 -26.00 2.61
N ARG A 206 15.35 -26.47 3.70
CA ARG A 206 15.33 -25.79 5.01
C ARG A 206 16.54 -26.13 5.89
N ASP A 207 17.15 -27.32 5.77
CA ASP A 207 18.21 -27.81 6.68
C ASP A 207 19.65 -27.52 6.19
N ASN A 208 20.38 -26.68 6.93
CA ASN A 208 21.47 -25.87 6.36
C ASN A 208 22.91 -26.28 6.74
N THR A 209 23.35 -27.43 6.24
CA THR A 209 24.80 -27.70 6.05
C THR A 209 25.12 -28.29 4.68
N ARG A 210 24.24 -29.14 4.13
CA ARG A 210 24.43 -29.79 2.81
C ARG A 210 24.35 -28.79 1.65
N TYR A 211 23.36 -27.89 1.69
CA TYR A 211 23.13 -26.89 0.64
C TYR A 211 23.88 -25.56 0.87
N ALA A 212 24.57 -25.41 2.00
CA ALA A 212 25.29 -24.17 2.33
C ALA A 212 26.35 -23.81 1.27
N VAL A 213 26.97 -24.81 0.64
CA VAL A 213 27.96 -24.61 -0.43
C VAL A 213 27.34 -23.89 -1.64
N VAL A 214 26.08 -24.17 -1.95
CA VAL A 214 25.37 -23.53 -3.07
C VAL A 214 25.16 -22.06 -2.77
N TRP A 215 24.58 -21.77 -1.61
CA TRP A 215 24.24 -20.41 -1.22
C TRP A 215 25.47 -19.53 -1.07
N GLU A 216 26.54 -20.04 -0.46
CA GLU A 216 27.80 -19.30 -0.31
C GLU A 216 28.46 -18.99 -1.65
N VAL A 217 28.47 -19.94 -2.60
CA VAL A 217 29.06 -19.73 -3.93
C VAL A 217 28.23 -18.73 -4.74
N LEU A 218 26.91 -18.88 -4.77
CA LEU A 218 26.05 -17.94 -5.51
C LEU A 218 26.06 -16.53 -4.89
N GLN A 219 26.12 -16.41 -3.56
CA GLN A 219 26.29 -15.12 -2.89
C GLN A 219 27.63 -14.47 -3.18
N ALA A 220 28.71 -15.27 -3.24
CA ALA A 220 30.03 -14.78 -3.61
C ALA A 220 30.09 -14.29 -5.06
N LEU A 221 29.48 -15.03 -6.00
CA LEU A 221 29.35 -14.60 -7.39
C LEU A 221 28.56 -13.29 -7.49
N ARG A 222 27.42 -13.21 -6.80
CA ARG A 222 26.57 -12.01 -6.77
C ARG A 222 27.31 -10.76 -6.27
N ALA A 223 28.15 -10.89 -5.24
CA ALA A 223 28.87 -9.76 -4.66
C ALA A 223 29.90 -9.14 -5.62
N HIS A 224 30.29 -9.85 -6.69
CA HIS A 224 31.34 -9.44 -7.61
C HIS A 224 30.90 -9.34 -9.07
N ASP A 225 29.78 -9.95 -9.46
CA ASP A 225 29.23 -9.91 -10.81
C ASP A 225 27.83 -9.27 -10.81
N GLU A 226 27.75 -8.01 -11.26
CA GLU A 226 26.49 -7.27 -11.39
C GLU A 226 25.51 -7.93 -12.38
N ARG A 227 26.01 -8.62 -13.41
CA ARG A 227 25.16 -9.32 -14.39
C ARG A 227 24.55 -10.57 -13.77
N PHE A 228 25.31 -11.28 -12.95
CA PHE A 228 24.79 -12.42 -12.19
C PHE A 228 23.75 -11.96 -11.17
N ASN A 229 23.98 -10.83 -10.48
CA ASN A 229 23.00 -10.24 -9.58
C ASN A 229 21.70 -9.87 -10.33
N ALA A 230 21.80 -9.24 -11.50
CA ALA A 230 20.63 -8.93 -12.33
C ALA A 230 19.89 -10.21 -12.76
N MET A 231 20.60 -11.24 -13.22
CA MET A 231 20.02 -12.52 -13.61
C MET A 231 19.25 -13.19 -12.46
N VAL A 232 19.83 -13.26 -11.26
CA VAL A 232 19.16 -13.83 -10.08
C VAL A 232 17.83 -13.12 -9.78
N ASN A 233 17.80 -11.80 -9.91
CA ASN A 233 16.58 -11.03 -9.67
C ASN A 233 15.56 -11.13 -10.82
N LYS A 234 15.95 -11.59 -12.02
CA LYS A 234 15.05 -11.83 -13.16
C LYS A 234 14.37 -13.20 -13.15
N ILE A 235 14.88 -14.16 -12.38
CA ILE A 235 14.35 -15.54 -12.33
C ILE A 235 12.84 -15.55 -12.00
N GLU A 236 12.38 -14.65 -11.12
CA GLU A 236 10.96 -14.53 -10.76
C GLU A 236 10.11 -13.73 -11.78
N LEU A 237 10.74 -13.08 -12.76
CA LEU A 237 10.09 -12.15 -13.70
C LEU A 237 9.90 -12.73 -15.10
N ASN A 238 10.75 -13.68 -15.50
CA ASN A 238 10.72 -14.29 -16.83
C ASN A 238 9.87 -15.55 -16.86
N ARG A 239 9.23 -15.82 -18.00
CA ARG A 239 8.61 -17.12 -18.28
C ARG A 239 9.67 -18.15 -18.69
N GLY A 240 10.67 -17.73 -19.47
CA GLY A 240 11.85 -18.52 -19.86
C GLY A 240 12.97 -18.54 -18.81
N ARG A 241 13.71 -19.64 -18.73
CA ARG A 241 14.82 -19.83 -17.78
C ARG A 241 16.17 -19.52 -18.44
N ASP A 242 17.10 -18.93 -17.68
CA ASP A 242 18.45 -18.56 -18.16
C ASP A 242 19.37 -19.80 -18.22
N ASP A 243 20.11 -19.97 -19.32
CA ASP A 243 21.02 -21.10 -19.56
C ASP A 243 22.27 -21.12 -18.66
N ARG A 244 22.56 -20.04 -17.93
CA ARG A 244 23.77 -19.91 -17.08
C ARG A 244 23.71 -20.71 -15.78
N ILE A 245 22.52 -20.96 -15.24
CA ILE A 245 22.33 -21.82 -14.05
C ILE A 245 21.58 -23.07 -14.50
N GLN A 246 22.29 -24.20 -14.56
CA GLN A 246 21.70 -25.48 -14.94
C GLN A 246 21.58 -26.40 -13.72
N ILE A 247 20.36 -26.85 -13.45
CA ILE A 247 20.07 -27.86 -12.41
C ILE A 247 19.93 -29.20 -13.12
N ILE A 248 20.90 -30.08 -12.93
CA ILE A 248 21.02 -31.34 -13.68
C ILE A 248 20.65 -32.52 -12.79
N GLY A 249 19.65 -33.29 -13.25
CA GLY A 249 19.30 -34.58 -12.68
C GLY A 249 20.28 -35.66 -13.12
N VAL A 250 20.88 -36.35 -12.15
CA VAL A 250 21.76 -37.50 -12.38
C VAL A 250 21.14 -38.68 -11.63
N GLY A 251 20.75 -39.72 -12.38
CA GLY A 251 20.27 -40.99 -11.81
C GLY A 251 18.86 -41.50 -12.15
N GLY A 252 18.41 -41.36 -13.40
CA GLY A 252 16.99 -41.56 -13.77
C GLY A 252 16.64 -42.81 -14.60
N GLY A 253 17.47 -43.85 -14.62
CA GLY A 253 17.33 -44.96 -15.59
C GLY A 253 16.68 -46.28 -15.09
N GLY A 254 16.48 -46.47 -13.79
CA GLY A 254 16.10 -47.78 -13.23
C GLY A 254 14.60 -48.00 -13.03
N ARG A 255 14.06 -49.10 -13.58
CA ARG A 255 12.74 -49.67 -13.25
C ARG A 255 12.60 -49.90 -11.73
N ASP A 256 11.66 -49.20 -11.09
CA ASP A 256 11.15 -49.59 -9.77
C ASP A 256 10.05 -50.65 -9.98
N ASP A 257 10.40 -51.91 -9.74
CA ASP A 257 9.45 -53.01 -9.55
C ASP A 257 9.23 -53.17 -8.04
N ASP A 258 8.25 -52.45 -7.50
CA ASP A 258 7.63 -52.74 -6.21
C ASP A 258 6.13 -52.49 -6.35
N GLY A 259 5.38 -53.58 -6.48
CA GLY A 259 3.96 -53.59 -6.80
C GLY A 259 3.04 -53.29 -5.61
N ALA A 260 2.07 -52.41 -5.84
CA ALA A 260 0.70 -52.55 -5.36
C ALA A 260 -0.24 -52.07 -6.47
N ALA A 261 -1.10 -52.98 -6.93
CA ALA A 261 -1.92 -52.85 -8.13
C ALA A 261 -3.10 -51.88 -7.94
N ASP A 262 -3.32 -51.01 -8.94
CA ASP A 262 -4.64 -50.90 -9.57
C ASP A 262 -4.51 -50.40 -11.03
N SER A 263 -5.58 -50.62 -11.80
CA SER A 263 -5.53 -51.09 -13.18
C SER A 263 -6.08 -50.09 -14.20
N THR A 264 -5.31 -49.76 -15.25
CA THR A 264 -5.85 -49.41 -16.59
C THR A 264 -4.74 -49.40 -17.67
N PRO A 265 -4.92 -50.05 -18.85
CA PRO A 265 -3.91 -50.08 -19.90
C PRO A 265 -4.14 -48.98 -20.95
N GLY A 266 -3.18 -48.05 -21.12
CA GLY A 266 -3.22 -47.09 -22.23
C GLY A 266 -2.15 -45.99 -22.18
N LYS A 267 -1.15 -46.10 -23.07
CA LYS A 267 -0.18 -45.08 -23.50
C LYS A 267 0.81 -44.52 -22.44
N GLY A 268 1.97 -45.17 -22.35
CA GLY A 268 3.29 -44.53 -22.22
C GLY A 268 3.51 -43.47 -21.14
N THR A 269 3.34 -43.82 -19.86
CA THR A 269 3.47 -42.90 -18.70
C THR A 269 4.67 -43.19 -17.79
N GLN A 270 5.64 -43.98 -18.25
CA GLN A 270 6.75 -44.43 -17.38
C GLN A 270 8.00 -43.50 -17.40
N GLY A 271 8.13 -42.64 -18.42
CA GLY A 271 9.17 -41.59 -18.48
C GLY A 271 8.72 -40.23 -17.91
N THR A 272 7.41 -40.01 -17.78
CA THR A 272 6.81 -38.73 -17.36
C THR A 272 6.90 -38.47 -15.85
N LEU A 273 6.91 -39.51 -15.01
CA LEU A 273 6.94 -39.36 -13.55
C LEU A 273 8.33 -38.94 -13.02
N ASN A 274 9.41 -39.40 -13.65
CA ASN A 274 10.79 -39.05 -13.25
C ASN A 274 11.16 -37.60 -13.66
N LEU A 275 10.57 -37.10 -14.75
CA LEU A 275 10.73 -35.71 -15.19
C LEU A 275 9.98 -34.74 -14.26
N GLN A 276 8.75 -35.06 -13.85
CA GLN A 276 7.96 -34.23 -12.93
C GLN A 276 8.62 -34.03 -11.57
N TRP A 277 9.25 -35.08 -11.00
CA TRP A 277 10.00 -34.96 -9.76
C TRP A 277 11.20 -34.01 -9.89
N LEU A 278 11.95 -34.11 -10.98
CA LEU A 278 13.08 -33.23 -11.25
C LEU A 278 12.62 -31.78 -11.43
N ASP A 279 11.48 -31.56 -12.07
CA ASP A 279 10.90 -30.24 -12.29
C ASP A 279 10.50 -29.56 -10.99
N GLN A 280 9.88 -30.29 -10.06
CA GLN A 280 9.55 -29.76 -8.72
C GLN A 280 10.80 -29.35 -7.94
N TRP A 281 11.86 -30.17 -7.97
CA TRP A 281 13.14 -29.84 -7.33
C TRP A 281 13.81 -28.62 -7.97
N ARG A 282 13.76 -28.54 -9.30
CA ARG A 282 14.30 -27.43 -10.07
C ARG A 282 13.60 -26.13 -9.69
N GLU A 283 12.27 -26.11 -9.66
CA GLU A 283 11.46 -24.95 -9.25
C GLU A 283 11.74 -24.52 -7.81
N ALA A 284 11.78 -25.48 -6.88
CA ALA A 284 12.07 -25.19 -5.48
C ALA A 284 13.46 -24.58 -5.27
N ILE A 285 14.48 -25.07 -5.99
CA ILE A 285 15.83 -24.50 -5.93
C ILE A 285 15.86 -23.08 -6.51
N TYR A 286 15.22 -22.83 -7.66
CA TYR A 286 15.14 -21.47 -8.23
C TYR A 286 14.45 -20.50 -7.28
N ALA A 287 13.29 -20.87 -6.73
CA ALA A 287 12.60 -20.05 -5.72
C ALA A 287 13.50 -19.75 -4.50
N LYS A 288 14.32 -20.74 -4.09
CA LYS A 288 15.27 -20.55 -3.00
C LYS A 288 16.48 -19.68 -3.37
N ILE A 289 16.97 -19.75 -4.60
CA ILE A 289 18.01 -18.84 -5.14
C ILE A 289 17.50 -17.41 -5.01
N VAL A 290 16.29 -17.11 -5.48
CA VAL A 290 15.74 -15.75 -5.38
C VAL A 290 15.58 -15.32 -3.93
N THR A 291 15.08 -16.21 -3.07
CA THR A 291 14.89 -15.90 -1.64
C THR A 291 16.19 -15.69 -0.86
N LYS A 292 17.24 -16.48 -1.12
CA LYS A 292 18.50 -16.50 -0.33
C LYS A 292 19.63 -15.70 -0.95
N VAL A 293 19.59 -15.48 -2.26
CA VAL A 293 20.64 -14.81 -3.05
C VAL A 293 20.11 -13.51 -3.65
N GLY A 294 18.80 -13.32 -3.84
CA GLY A 294 18.24 -12.04 -4.31
C GLY A 294 18.54 -10.86 -3.38
N ASP A 295 18.63 -9.65 -3.94
CA ASP A 295 18.81 -8.42 -3.16
C ASP A 295 17.47 -7.75 -2.88
N ARG A 296 17.08 -7.72 -1.60
CA ARG A 296 15.80 -7.12 -1.17
C ARG A 296 15.85 -5.59 -1.05
N ARG A 297 17.03 -4.96 -0.96
CA ARG A 297 17.19 -3.54 -0.58
C ARG A 297 17.84 -2.63 -1.63
N TYR A 298 18.27 -3.18 -2.76
CA TYR A 298 18.98 -2.42 -3.81
C TYR A 298 18.37 -1.07 -4.18
N TRP A 299 17.06 -1.01 -4.45
CA TRP A 299 16.38 0.22 -4.88
C TRP A 299 16.29 1.28 -3.77
N GLU A 300 16.17 0.84 -2.52
CA GLU A 300 16.05 1.73 -1.36
C GLU A 300 17.35 2.49 -1.10
N ASP A 301 18.49 1.87 -1.39
CA ASP A 301 19.81 2.49 -1.22
C ASP A 301 20.02 3.58 -2.29
N TRP A 302 19.71 3.30 -3.56
CA TRP A 302 19.75 4.29 -4.64
C TRP A 302 18.78 5.46 -4.42
N ALA A 303 17.59 5.19 -3.87
CA ALA A 303 16.58 6.23 -3.66
C ALA A 303 17.07 7.37 -2.77
N LYS A 304 17.91 7.07 -1.78
CA LYS A 304 18.48 8.09 -0.88
C LYS A 304 19.46 9.00 -1.62
N ASP A 305 20.33 8.42 -2.45
CA ASP A 305 21.30 9.18 -3.24
C ASP A 305 20.57 10.05 -4.28
N VAL A 306 19.52 9.51 -4.90
CA VAL A 306 18.71 10.25 -5.88
C VAL A 306 17.88 11.35 -5.23
N ALA A 307 17.38 11.19 -4.01
CA ALA A 307 16.71 12.27 -3.28
C ALA A 307 17.63 13.50 -3.11
N VAL A 308 18.92 13.27 -2.80
CA VAL A 308 19.92 14.35 -2.69
C VAL A 308 20.15 15.01 -4.04
N ILE A 309 20.19 14.24 -5.13
CA ILE A 309 20.35 14.76 -6.49
C ILE A 309 19.12 15.57 -6.91
N ALA A 310 17.91 15.11 -6.60
CA ALA A 310 16.67 15.84 -6.83
C ALA A 310 16.66 17.20 -6.13
N ASP A 311 17.04 17.24 -4.85
CA ASP A 311 17.12 18.50 -4.09
C ASP A 311 18.13 19.48 -4.70
N ARG A 312 19.25 18.99 -5.25
CA ARG A 312 20.22 19.82 -5.98
C ARG A 312 19.64 20.36 -7.28
N HIS A 313 18.96 19.53 -8.07
CA HIS A 313 18.30 19.99 -9.29
C HIS A 313 17.24 21.04 -8.99
N VAL A 314 16.41 20.84 -7.96
CA VAL A 314 15.44 21.84 -7.50
C VAL A 314 16.14 23.14 -7.15
N THR A 315 17.17 23.09 -6.30
CA THR A 315 17.95 24.28 -5.90
C THR A 315 18.51 25.01 -7.11
N ARG A 316 19.11 24.26 -8.05
CA ARG A 316 19.74 24.81 -9.25
C ARG A 316 18.73 25.47 -10.19
N ILE A 317 17.62 24.79 -10.48
CA ILE A 317 16.53 25.34 -11.31
C ILE A 317 15.98 26.59 -10.65
N THR A 318 15.75 26.58 -9.33
CA THR A 318 15.32 27.78 -8.59
C THR A 318 16.31 28.93 -8.75
N THR A 319 17.61 28.70 -8.58
CA THR A 319 18.65 29.74 -8.75
C THR A 319 18.67 30.30 -10.18
N LEU A 320 18.56 29.44 -11.20
CA LEU A 320 18.50 29.89 -12.60
C LEU A 320 17.26 30.77 -12.87
N LEU A 321 16.15 30.47 -12.20
CA LEU A 321 14.90 31.24 -12.33
C LEU A 321 14.86 32.53 -11.49
N GLU A 322 15.84 32.74 -10.60
CA GLU A 322 16.04 33.97 -9.83
C GLU A 322 17.00 34.94 -10.53
N ASP A 323 17.83 34.44 -11.45
CA ASP A 323 18.78 35.25 -12.22
C ASP A 323 18.05 36.11 -13.26
N THR A 324 17.98 37.42 -13.01
CA THR A 324 17.29 38.40 -13.87
C THR A 324 18.01 38.63 -15.21
N ASP A 325 19.26 38.19 -15.35
CA ASP A 325 20.03 38.34 -16.59
C ASP A 325 19.68 37.26 -17.63
N LEU A 326 18.94 36.21 -17.24
CA LEU A 326 18.53 35.13 -18.13
C LEU A 326 17.11 35.35 -18.70
N PRO A 327 16.89 35.25 -20.03
CA PRO A 327 15.58 35.41 -20.64
C PRO A 327 14.61 34.23 -20.37
N VAL A 328 15.00 33.28 -19.51
CA VAL A 328 14.27 32.04 -19.23
C VAL A 328 13.06 32.27 -18.33
N GLN A 329 13.06 33.32 -17.51
CA GLN A 329 11.95 33.61 -16.58
C GLN A 329 10.60 33.75 -17.31
N GLY A 330 10.54 34.47 -18.43
CA GLY A 330 9.31 34.63 -19.21
C GLY A 330 8.78 33.31 -19.81
N ARG A 331 9.69 32.42 -20.22
CA ARG A 331 9.34 31.07 -20.70
C ARG A 331 8.79 30.22 -19.56
N PHE A 332 9.44 30.26 -18.39
CA PHE A 332 8.99 29.53 -17.21
C PHE A 332 7.63 30.01 -16.71
N GLU A 333 7.36 31.32 -16.70
CA GLU A 333 6.02 31.83 -16.31
C GLU A 333 4.94 31.37 -17.30
N THR A 334 5.27 31.29 -18.60
CA THR A 334 4.36 30.72 -19.60
C THR A 334 4.12 29.23 -19.34
N PHE A 335 5.17 28.47 -19.07
CA PHE A 335 5.10 27.06 -18.71
C PHE A 335 4.27 26.82 -17.44
N LEU A 336 4.48 27.62 -16.39
CA LEU A 336 3.72 27.56 -15.14
C LEU A 336 2.24 27.89 -15.38
N ALA A 337 1.94 28.89 -16.21
CA ALA A 337 0.57 29.20 -16.60
C ALA A 337 -0.08 28.02 -17.35
N GLY A 338 0.65 27.37 -18.26
CA GLY A 338 0.22 26.16 -18.95
C GLY A 338 -0.06 24.99 -18.00
N LEU A 339 0.81 24.75 -17.02
CA LEU A 339 0.61 23.73 -15.98
C LEU A 339 -0.65 24.00 -15.15
N ARG A 340 -0.88 25.27 -14.75
CA ARG A 340 -2.07 25.65 -13.97
C ARG A 340 -3.36 25.45 -14.77
N ALA A 341 -3.36 25.84 -16.03
CA ALA A 341 -4.50 25.65 -16.93
C ALA A 341 -4.76 24.17 -17.25
N ASN A 342 -3.73 23.32 -17.26
CA ASN A 342 -3.88 21.89 -17.53
C ASN A 342 -4.24 21.05 -16.28
N LEU A 343 -3.74 21.45 -15.11
CA LEU A 343 -3.95 20.78 -13.83
C LEU A 343 -4.92 21.58 -12.96
N ASN A 344 -4.43 22.56 -12.20
CA ASN A 344 -5.27 23.51 -11.46
C ASN A 344 -4.45 24.73 -10.99
N ASP A 345 -5.14 25.78 -10.57
CA ASP A 345 -4.54 27.03 -10.09
C ASP A 345 -3.68 26.89 -8.82
N SER A 346 -3.77 25.75 -8.12
CA SER A 346 -3.01 25.54 -6.88
C SER A 346 -1.53 25.23 -7.12
N ILE A 347 -1.13 24.88 -8.35
CA ILE A 347 0.25 24.59 -8.71
C ILE A 347 1.13 25.83 -8.46
N SER A 348 2.05 25.71 -7.51
CA SER A 348 3.01 26.75 -7.18
C SER A 348 4.24 26.71 -8.09
N ARG A 349 5.05 27.77 -8.07
CA ARG A 349 6.36 27.80 -8.76
C ARG A 349 7.25 26.66 -8.26
N THR A 350 7.21 26.35 -6.96
CA THR A 350 7.95 25.23 -6.35
C THR A 350 7.47 23.89 -6.89
N ASP A 351 6.16 23.70 -7.07
CA ASP A 351 5.61 22.44 -7.61
C ASP A 351 6.04 22.22 -9.06
N ALA A 352 5.99 23.27 -9.89
CA ALA A 352 6.47 23.20 -11.27
C ALA A 352 7.97 22.85 -11.36
N VAL A 353 8.81 23.44 -10.50
CA VAL A 353 10.24 23.07 -10.41
C VAL A 353 10.41 21.61 -9.98
N ASN A 354 9.64 21.15 -8.99
CA ASN A 354 9.66 19.75 -8.56
C ASN A 354 9.25 18.79 -9.69
N MET A 355 8.25 19.15 -10.51
CA MET A 355 7.84 18.36 -11.67
C MET A 355 8.96 18.26 -12.71
N LEU A 356 9.68 19.35 -12.99
CA LEU A 356 10.84 19.34 -13.89
C LEU A 356 11.97 18.46 -13.34
N ALA A 357 12.31 18.57 -12.05
CA ALA A 357 13.31 17.73 -11.41
C ALA A 357 12.92 16.24 -11.42
N GLN A 358 11.64 15.93 -11.19
CA GLN A 358 11.10 14.57 -11.32
C GLN A 358 11.24 14.07 -12.75
N HIS A 359 10.89 14.87 -13.76
CA HIS A 359 11.03 14.50 -15.16
C HIS A 359 12.48 14.18 -15.53
N LEU A 360 13.42 15.03 -15.13
CA LEU A 360 14.86 14.85 -15.38
C LEU A 360 15.40 13.51 -14.86
N ILE A 361 14.92 13.07 -13.69
CA ILE A 361 15.34 11.81 -13.07
C ILE A 361 14.59 10.61 -13.63
N THR A 362 13.29 10.76 -13.90
CA THR A 362 12.42 9.64 -14.26
C THR A 362 12.49 9.28 -15.73
N ARG A 363 12.70 10.26 -16.62
CA ARG A 363 12.77 10.03 -18.06
C ARG A 363 13.86 9.00 -18.43
N PRO A 364 15.13 9.13 -17.98
CA PRO A 364 16.17 8.15 -18.33
C PRO A 364 15.90 6.76 -17.76
N VAL A 365 15.21 6.67 -16.60
CA VAL A 365 14.76 5.39 -16.04
C VAL A 365 13.77 4.72 -16.98
N PHE A 366 12.77 5.46 -17.49
CA PHE A 366 11.80 4.91 -18.44
C PHE A 366 12.44 4.57 -19.78
N ASP A 367 13.31 5.43 -20.32
CA ASP A 367 14.06 5.14 -21.54
C ASP A 367 14.94 3.88 -21.39
N ALA A 368 15.53 3.65 -20.20
CA ALA A 368 16.32 2.46 -19.90
C ALA A 368 15.47 1.19 -19.71
N LEU A 369 14.31 1.29 -19.06
CA LEU A 369 13.38 0.16 -18.87
C LEU A 369 12.74 -0.29 -20.18
N PHE A 370 12.54 0.65 -21.10
CA PHE A 370 11.75 0.47 -22.32
C PHE A 370 12.55 0.92 -23.54
N ALA A 371 13.80 0.48 -23.67
CA ALA A 371 14.70 0.90 -24.75
C ALA A 371 14.17 0.63 -26.17
N ASP A 372 13.32 -0.39 -26.35
CA ASP A 372 12.66 -0.70 -27.62
C ASP A 372 11.50 0.26 -27.95
N TYR A 373 11.08 1.06 -26.98
CA TYR A 373 9.94 1.96 -27.05
C TYR A 373 10.48 3.39 -26.99
N ALA A 374 10.30 4.16 -28.06
CA ALA A 374 10.67 5.58 -28.08
C ALA A 374 9.66 6.44 -27.28
N PHE A 375 9.33 6.04 -26.04
CA PHE A 375 8.29 6.62 -25.20
C PHE A 375 8.47 8.14 -25.04
N SER A 376 9.66 8.56 -24.60
CA SER A 376 9.96 9.98 -24.37
C SER A 376 9.87 10.84 -25.65
N GLN A 377 10.04 10.23 -26.82
CA GLN A 377 9.97 10.92 -28.12
C GLN A 377 8.53 11.10 -28.60
N HIS A 378 7.62 10.20 -28.20
CA HIS A 378 6.22 10.21 -28.65
C HIS A 378 5.26 10.79 -27.62
N ASN A 379 5.60 10.77 -26.33
CA ASN A 379 4.71 11.25 -25.28
C ASN A 379 4.62 12.79 -25.27
N PRO A 380 3.41 13.37 -25.41
CA PRO A 380 3.25 14.82 -25.56
C PRO A 380 3.70 15.61 -24.31
N VAL A 381 3.47 15.07 -23.12
CA VAL A 381 3.86 15.71 -21.86
C VAL A 381 5.37 15.67 -21.67
N SER A 382 6.01 14.53 -21.98
CA SER A 382 7.47 14.38 -21.92
C SER A 382 8.17 15.42 -22.79
N ARG A 383 7.65 15.68 -23.99
CA ARG A 383 8.21 16.69 -24.89
C ARG A 383 8.12 18.09 -24.31
N VAL A 384 6.97 18.49 -23.76
CA VAL A 384 6.79 19.82 -23.14
C VAL A 384 7.72 20.01 -21.94
N MET A 385 7.87 18.98 -21.09
CA MET A 385 8.78 19.04 -19.96
C MET A 385 10.24 19.16 -20.42
N GLN A 386 10.61 18.41 -21.46
CA GLN A 386 11.96 18.49 -22.03
C GLN A 386 12.23 19.85 -22.69
N ASP A 387 11.28 20.42 -23.42
CA ASP A 387 11.43 21.74 -24.05
C ASP A 387 11.72 22.84 -23.00
N MET A 388 11.09 22.75 -21.82
CA MET A 388 11.36 23.67 -20.70
C MET A 388 12.73 23.40 -20.06
N LEU A 389 13.14 22.14 -19.91
CA LEU A 389 14.48 21.80 -19.44
C LEU A 389 15.55 22.29 -20.41
N ASP A 390 15.42 22.04 -21.72
CA ASP A 390 16.34 22.51 -22.76
C ASP A 390 16.49 24.05 -22.74
N ALA A 391 15.39 24.76 -22.47
CA ALA A 391 15.41 26.21 -22.28
C ALA A 391 16.15 26.66 -21.00
N LEU A 392 16.21 25.83 -19.96
CA LEU A 392 17.06 26.03 -18.78
C LEU A 392 18.51 25.58 -19.04
N ASP A 393 18.71 24.68 -20.01
CA ASP A 393 19.94 23.93 -20.29
C ASP A 393 20.92 24.61 -21.26
N GLU A 394 20.58 25.75 -21.86
CA GLU A 394 21.57 26.63 -22.53
C GLU A 394 22.74 27.04 -21.59
N HIS A 395 22.71 26.62 -20.32
CA HIS A 395 23.70 26.81 -19.25
C HIS A 395 24.25 25.51 -18.59
N ASN A 396 24.30 24.36 -19.28
CA ASN A 396 25.00 23.12 -18.88
C ASN A 396 24.47 22.40 -17.60
N LEU A 397 23.23 21.93 -17.57
CA LEU A 397 22.67 21.07 -16.50
C LEU A 397 23.36 19.68 -16.41
N ASP A 398 24.16 19.28 -17.40
CA ASP A 398 24.71 17.92 -17.55
C ASP A 398 25.87 17.47 -16.63
N VAL A 399 26.37 18.31 -15.73
CA VAL A 399 27.68 18.05 -15.07
C VAL A 399 27.63 17.09 -13.86
N GLU A 400 26.47 16.54 -13.47
CA GLU A 400 26.36 15.65 -12.29
C GLU A 400 25.75 14.25 -12.58
N ASN A 401 25.96 13.70 -13.78
CA ASN A 401 25.32 12.44 -14.19
C ASN A 401 26.07 11.13 -13.86
N GLU A 402 27.36 11.11 -13.47
CA GLU A 402 28.10 9.83 -13.30
C GLU A 402 27.45 8.85 -12.30
N THR A 403 26.84 9.37 -11.23
CA THR A 403 26.13 8.53 -10.24
C THR A 403 24.79 8.03 -10.79
N LEU A 404 24.08 8.88 -11.55
CA LEU A 404 22.82 8.52 -12.21
C LEU A 404 23.04 7.56 -13.38
N ASP A 405 24.12 7.68 -14.14
CA ASP A 405 24.46 6.80 -15.26
C ASP A 405 24.62 5.36 -14.80
N ARG A 406 25.30 5.15 -13.65
CA ARG A 406 25.39 3.83 -13.02
C ARG A 406 24.04 3.28 -12.61
N PHE A 407 23.15 4.14 -12.09
CA PHE A 407 21.80 3.76 -11.75
C PHE A 407 20.99 3.38 -12.99
N TYR A 408 21.01 4.20 -14.05
CA TYR A 408 20.31 3.93 -15.30
C TYR A 408 20.81 2.66 -15.99
N GLU A 409 22.12 2.43 -16.00
CA GLU A 409 22.70 1.17 -16.46
C GLU A 409 22.22 -0.02 -15.64
N SER A 410 22.09 0.12 -14.32
CA SER A 410 21.55 -0.94 -13.48
C SER A 410 20.07 -1.24 -13.76
N VAL A 411 19.28 -0.21 -14.05
CA VAL A 411 17.87 -0.33 -14.45
C VAL A 411 17.78 -1.06 -15.78
N ARG A 412 18.58 -0.63 -16.77
CA ARG A 412 18.66 -1.26 -18.09
C ARG A 412 19.04 -2.73 -17.99
N LEU A 413 20.10 -3.04 -17.25
CA LEU A 413 20.55 -4.43 -17.04
C LEU A 413 19.49 -5.29 -16.34
N ARG A 414 18.59 -4.72 -15.56
CA ARG A 414 17.48 -5.44 -14.92
C ARG A 414 16.26 -5.62 -15.83
N ALA A 415 16.01 -4.68 -16.73
CA ALA A 415 14.91 -4.77 -17.70
C ALA A 415 15.28 -5.62 -18.94
N GLU A 416 16.55 -5.63 -19.34
CA GLU A 416 17.05 -6.33 -20.51
C GLU A 416 16.77 -7.84 -20.41
N GLY A 417 16.18 -8.44 -21.43
CA GLY A 417 15.88 -9.88 -21.44
C GLY A 417 14.67 -10.29 -20.59
N ILE A 418 13.82 -9.35 -20.15
CA ILE A 418 12.47 -9.68 -19.69
C ILE A 418 11.58 -9.95 -20.89
N ASP A 419 11.04 -11.17 -20.93
CA ASP A 419 10.35 -11.73 -22.09
C ASP A 419 8.83 -11.50 -22.10
N ASN A 420 8.27 -10.80 -21.10
CA ASN A 420 6.83 -10.62 -20.97
C ASN A 420 6.44 -9.29 -20.28
N ALA A 421 5.22 -8.80 -20.58
CA ALA A 421 4.70 -7.53 -20.05
C ALA A 421 4.49 -7.54 -18.52
N ALA A 422 4.00 -8.65 -17.96
CA ALA A 422 3.76 -8.78 -16.51
C ALA A 422 5.06 -8.63 -15.68
N GLY A 423 6.17 -9.18 -16.16
CA GLY A 423 7.50 -9.03 -15.56
C GLY A 423 7.96 -7.56 -15.56
N LYS A 424 7.77 -6.85 -16.68
CA LYS A 424 8.09 -5.41 -16.78
C LYS A 424 7.22 -4.58 -15.83
N GLN A 425 5.92 -4.84 -15.77
CA GLN A 425 4.99 -4.16 -14.84
C GLN A 425 5.40 -4.37 -13.37
N ARG A 426 5.83 -5.60 -13.01
CA ARG A 426 6.31 -5.89 -11.65
C ARG A 426 7.55 -5.09 -11.29
N ILE A 427 8.48 -4.89 -12.23
CA ILE A 427 9.62 -3.97 -12.02
C ILE A 427 9.15 -2.54 -11.80
N VAL A 428 8.21 -2.04 -12.61
CA VAL A 428 7.70 -0.67 -12.48
C VAL A 428 7.02 -0.48 -11.12
N ALA A 429 6.22 -1.45 -10.68
CA ALA A 429 5.60 -1.44 -9.35
C ALA A 429 6.65 -1.44 -8.22
N GLU A 430 7.72 -2.24 -8.35
CA GLU A 430 8.81 -2.25 -7.37
C GLU A 430 9.62 -0.95 -7.36
N LEU A 431 9.91 -0.37 -8.52
CA LEU A 431 10.55 0.94 -8.64
C LEU A 431 9.67 2.02 -8.01
N TYR A 432 8.36 1.95 -8.19
CA TYR A 432 7.45 2.88 -7.54
C TYR A 432 7.52 2.80 -6.01
N GLU A 433 7.29 1.61 -5.44
CA GLU A 433 7.22 1.43 -3.98
C GLU A 433 8.58 1.61 -3.29
N LYS A 434 9.65 1.12 -3.89
CA LYS A 434 10.98 1.07 -3.25
C LYS A 434 11.90 2.20 -3.67
N PHE A 435 11.69 2.83 -4.82
CA PHE A 435 12.55 3.91 -5.32
C PHE A 435 11.84 5.25 -5.31
N PHE A 436 10.80 5.45 -6.13
CA PHE A 436 10.19 6.77 -6.30
C PHE A 436 9.59 7.34 -5.01
N LYS A 437 8.95 6.48 -4.21
CA LYS A 437 8.39 6.87 -2.92
C LYS A 437 9.44 7.41 -1.94
N LEU A 438 10.65 6.85 -1.98
CA LEU A 438 11.77 7.25 -1.12
C LEU A 438 12.56 8.43 -1.72
N ALA A 439 12.70 8.48 -3.05
CA ALA A 439 13.42 9.52 -3.76
C ALA A 439 12.65 10.86 -3.77
N PHE A 440 11.32 10.81 -3.80
CA PHE A 440 10.44 11.98 -3.85
C PHE A 440 9.39 11.96 -2.73
N PRO A 441 9.79 12.07 -1.44
CA PRO A 441 8.87 11.88 -0.32
C PRO A 441 7.73 12.91 -0.28
N LYS A 442 8.01 14.18 -0.62
CA LYS A 442 6.98 15.23 -0.69
C LYS A 442 5.94 14.94 -1.78
N ALA A 443 6.41 14.46 -2.94
CA ALA A 443 5.50 13.98 -3.97
C ALA A 443 4.75 12.77 -3.41
N ALA A 444 5.41 11.72 -2.92
CA ALA A 444 4.77 10.53 -2.36
C ALA A 444 3.65 10.81 -1.35
N GLU A 445 3.85 11.78 -0.46
CA GLU A 445 2.86 12.23 0.52
C GLU A 445 1.65 12.94 -0.12
N SER A 446 1.85 13.75 -1.17
CA SER A 446 0.75 14.35 -1.94
C SER A 446 0.12 13.39 -2.95
N LEU A 447 0.88 12.40 -3.43
CA LEU A 447 0.54 11.45 -4.49
C LEU A 447 -0.57 10.51 -4.01
N GLY A 448 -0.49 9.98 -2.79
CA GLY A 448 -1.51 9.06 -2.25
C GLY A 448 -1.84 7.85 -3.16
N ILE A 449 -0.98 7.55 -4.15
CA ILE A 449 -1.23 6.53 -5.16
C ILE A 449 -1.21 5.18 -4.46
N VAL A 450 -2.31 4.46 -4.59
CA VAL A 450 -2.47 3.13 -4.03
C VAL A 450 -2.51 2.14 -5.17
N TYR A 451 -1.58 1.19 -5.19
CA TYR A 451 -1.68 0.08 -6.13
C TYR A 451 -2.94 -0.73 -5.81
N THR A 452 -3.86 -0.77 -6.77
CA THR A 452 -5.14 -1.46 -6.60
C THR A 452 -4.90 -2.96 -6.78
N PRO A 453 -5.27 -3.81 -5.80
CA PRO A 453 -5.14 -5.27 -5.95
C PRO A 453 -5.83 -5.76 -7.21
N VAL A 454 -5.14 -6.62 -7.96
CA VAL A 454 -5.61 -7.10 -9.27
C VAL A 454 -6.93 -7.85 -9.15
N GLU A 455 -7.14 -8.57 -8.04
CA GLU A 455 -8.37 -9.30 -7.76
C GLU A 455 -9.59 -8.36 -7.74
N ILE A 456 -9.44 -7.15 -7.18
CA ILE A 456 -10.49 -6.13 -7.13
C ILE A 456 -10.72 -5.53 -8.53
N VAL A 457 -9.64 -5.22 -9.25
CA VAL A 457 -9.70 -4.65 -10.60
C VAL A 457 -10.42 -5.61 -11.54
N ASP A 458 -10.00 -6.88 -11.56
CA ASP A 458 -10.59 -7.91 -12.41
C ASP A 458 -12.06 -8.15 -12.05
N PHE A 459 -12.40 -8.20 -10.76
CA PHE A 459 -13.79 -8.31 -10.31
C PHE A 459 -14.65 -7.17 -10.84
N ILE A 460 -14.16 -5.92 -10.77
CA ILE A 460 -14.88 -4.76 -11.30
C ILE A 460 -15.08 -4.87 -12.81
N ILE A 461 -14.04 -5.22 -13.56
CA ILE A 461 -14.10 -5.32 -15.03
C ILE A 461 -15.11 -6.40 -15.46
N ARG A 462 -15.04 -7.60 -14.87
CA ARG A 462 -15.99 -8.69 -15.15
C ARG A 462 -17.42 -8.31 -14.77
N SER A 463 -17.59 -7.61 -13.65
CA SER A 463 -18.90 -7.15 -13.18
C SER A 463 -19.50 -6.08 -14.08
N VAL A 464 -18.69 -5.14 -14.59
CA VAL A 464 -19.14 -4.12 -15.55
C VAL A 464 -19.57 -4.77 -16.86
N GLU A 465 -18.82 -5.75 -17.37
CA GLU A 465 -19.22 -6.54 -18.54
C GLU A 465 -20.56 -7.25 -18.30
N HIS A 466 -20.72 -7.89 -17.14
CA HIS A 466 -21.98 -8.54 -16.79
C HIS A 466 -23.15 -7.54 -16.75
N LEU A 467 -22.95 -6.36 -16.15
CA LEU A 467 -23.98 -5.32 -16.07
C LEU A 467 -24.29 -4.74 -17.45
N LEU A 468 -23.30 -4.51 -18.32
CA LEU A 468 -23.56 -4.06 -19.69
C LEU A 468 -24.41 -5.08 -20.46
N ASN A 469 -24.09 -6.36 -20.35
CA ASN A 469 -24.84 -7.42 -21.04
C ASN A 469 -26.28 -7.52 -20.52
N THR A 470 -26.46 -7.56 -19.20
CA THR A 470 -27.78 -7.78 -18.58
C THR A 470 -28.66 -6.55 -18.60
N GLU A 471 -28.08 -5.38 -18.39
CA GLU A 471 -28.82 -4.14 -18.23
C GLU A 471 -28.97 -3.37 -19.54
N PHE A 472 -28.03 -3.47 -20.49
CA PHE A 472 -28.05 -2.72 -21.75
C PHE A 472 -28.01 -3.60 -23.01
N GLY A 473 -27.76 -4.91 -22.89
CA GLY A 473 -27.58 -5.79 -24.06
C GLY A 473 -26.34 -5.43 -24.88
N ALA A 474 -25.30 -4.88 -24.24
CA ALA A 474 -24.05 -4.44 -24.85
C ALA A 474 -22.85 -5.10 -24.15
N SER A 475 -21.69 -5.08 -24.79
CA SER A 475 -20.42 -5.58 -24.27
C SER A 475 -19.33 -4.51 -24.30
N LEU A 476 -18.32 -4.63 -23.43
CA LEU A 476 -17.13 -3.78 -23.44
C LEU A 476 -16.40 -3.78 -24.79
N THR A 477 -16.49 -4.86 -25.57
CA THR A 477 -15.85 -4.93 -26.89
C THR A 477 -16.60 -4.15 -27.98
N ASP A 478 -17.90 -3.89 -27.79
CA ASP A 478 -18.75 -3.34 -28.84
C ASP A 478 -18.32 -1.93 -29.27
N GLU A 479 -18.55 -1.61 -30.54
CA GLU A 479 -18.25 -0.31 -31.12
C GLU A 479 -19.08 0.81 -30.47
N GLY A 480 -18.43 1.92 -30.14
CA GLY A 480 -19.06 3.06 -29.46
C GLY A 480 -19.22 2.91 -27.94
N VAL A 481 -18.82 1.77 -27.35
CA VAL A 481 -18.80 1.60 -25.88
C VAL A 481 -17.51 2.17 -25.32
N HIS A 482 -17.46 3.49 -25.12
CA HIS A 482 -16.28 4.14 -24.55
C HIS A 482 -16.12 3.85 -23.05
N VAL A 483 -14.90 3.51 -22.64
CA VAL A 483 -14.51 3.26 -21.24
C VAL A 483 -13.52 4.33 -20.80
N LEU A 484 -13.78 4.95 -19.65
CA LEU A 484 -12.86 5.93 -19.04
C LEU A 484 -12.48 5.48 -17.63
N ASP A 485 -11.18 5.49 -17.37
CA ASP A 485 -10.64 5.57 -16.01
C ASP A 485 -10.26 7.03 -15.67
N PRO A 486 -11.07 7.75 -14.89
CA PRO A 486 -10.80 9.15 -14.56
C PRO A 486 -9.66 9.35 -13.56
N PHE A 487 -9.16 8.28 -12.92
CA PHE A 487 -8.12 8.31 -11.88
C PHE A 487 -7.17 7.12 -12.07
N SER A 488 -6.52 7.09 -13.23
CA SER A 488 -5.82 5.92 -13.76
C SER A 488 -4.70 5.40 -12.87
N GLY A 489 -4.07 6.27 -12.07
CA GLY A 489 -2.93 5.90 -11.24
C GLY A 489 -1.82 5.32 -12.10
N THR A 490 -1.55 4.03 -11.95
CA THR A 490 -0.54 3.29 -12.73
C THR A 490 -1.11 2.62 -13.99
N GLY A 491 -2.35 2.90 -14.38
CA GLY A 491 -3.01 2.36 -15.57
C GLY A 491 -3.65 0.98 -15.37
N THR A 492 -3.74 0.48 -14.13
CA THR A 492 -4.10 -0.93 -13.85
C THR A 492 -5.45 -1.32 -14.43
N PHE A 493 -6.49 -0.49 -14.34
CA PHE A 493 -7.81 -0.84 -14.89
C PHE A 493 -7.78 -1.02 -16.41
N ILE A 494 -7.10 -0.12 -17.13
CA ILE A 494 -6.98 -0.20 -18.60
C ILE A 494 -6.13 -1.39 -19.01
N VAL A 495 -4.99 -1.62 -18.33
CA VAL A 495 -4.13 -2.78 -18.55
C VAL A 495 -4.91 -4.09 -18.36
N ARG A 496 -5.58 -4.25 -17.22
CA ARG A 496 -6.33 -5.46 -16.92
C ARG A 496 -7.52 -5.65 -17.86
N LEU A 497 -8.12 -4.57 -18.35
CA LEU A 497 -9.17 -4.65 -19.37
C LEU A 497 -8.62 -5.21 -20.69
N LEU A 498 -7.44 -4.75 -21.14
CA LEU A 498 -6.78 -5.28 -22.33
C LEU A 498 -6.41 -6.77 -22.16
N GLU A 499 -5.94 -7.16 -20.97
CA GLU A 499 -5.56 -8.55 -20.65
C GLU A 499 -6.74 -9.47 -20.32
N SER A 500 -7.94 -8.92 -20.10
CA SER A 500 -9.10 -9.67 -19.58
C SER A 500 -9.65 -10.72 -20.54
N GLY A 501 -9.36 -10.60 -21.84
CA GLY A 501 -10.00 -11.38 -22.91
C GLY A 501 -11.46 -11.00 -23.19
N LEU A 502 -11.99 -9.95 -22.55
CA LEU A 502 -13.34 -9.43 -22.81
C LEU A 502 -13.42 -8.58 -24.08
N ILE A 503 -12.30 -7.94 -24.44
CA ILE A 503 -12.15 -7.29 -25.74
C ILE A 503 -11.73 -8.36 -26.76
N LYS A 504 -12.50 -8.49 -27.85
CA LYS A 504 -12.18 -9.45 -28.90
C LYS A 504 -10.86 -9.08 -29.59
N PRO A 505 -10.03 -10.05 -30.01
CA PRO A 505 -8.75 -9.78 -30.67
C PRO A 505 -8.86 -8.81 -31.86
N GLU A 506 -9.90 -8.96 -32.70
CA GLU A 506 -10.16 -8.10 -33.86
C GLU A 506 -10.55 -6.66 -33.50
N ASP A 507 -11.09 -6.45 -32.30
CA ASP A 507 -11.53 -5.15 -31.80
C ASP A 507 -10.43 -4.42 -31.01
N LEU A 508 -9.39 -5.14 -30.58
CA LEU A 508 -8.38 -4.67 -29.62
C LEU A 508 -7.75 -3.34 -30.03
N LEU A 509 -7.30 -3.22 -31.29
CA LEU A 509 -6.65 -2.02 -31.78
C LEU A 509 -7.62 -0.84 -31.87
N ARG A 510 -8.89 -1.07 -32.26
CA ARG A 510 -9.93 -0.03 -32.29
C ARG A 510 -10.22 0.46 -30.87
N LYS A 511 -10.45 -0.47 -29.92
CA LYS A 511 -10.69 -0.12 -28.51
C LYS A 511 -9.56 0.74 -27.98
N TYR A 512 -8.33 0.26 -28.11
CA TYR A 512 -7.14 0.95 -27.63
C TYR A 512 -6.96 2.35 -28.23
N THR A 513 -7.12 2.49 -29.56
CA THR A 513 -6.83 3.77 -30.23
C THR A 513 -7.95 4.80 -30.14
N GLN A 514 -9.20 4.37 -29.90
CA GLN A 514 -10.38 5.25 -30.06
C GLN A 514 -11.36 5.23 -28.87
N GLU A 515 -11.43 4.14 -28.10
CA GLU A 515 -12.53 3.91 -27.16
C GLU A 515 -12.12 3.69 -25.70
N LEU A 516 -10.82 3.56 -25.42
CA LEU A 516 -10.27 3.51 -24.07
C LEU A 516 -9.65 4.87 -23.72
N HIS A 517 -10.01 5.38 -22.53
CA HIS A 517 -9.61 6.70 -22.07
C HIS A 517 -9.08 6.62 -20.63
N ALA A 518 -8.09 7.44 -20.31
CA ALA A 518 -7.51 7.50 -18.97
C ALA A 518 -7.08 8.93 -18.61
N ASN A 519 -7.36 9.35 -17.39
CA ASN A 519 -6.87 10.63 -16.86
C ASN A 519 -6.00 10.39 -15.63
N GLU A 520 -4.96 11.20 -15.48
CA GLU A 520 -4.12 11.21 -14.29
C GLU A 520 -3.58 12.62 -14.05
N ILE A 521 -3.53 13.06 -12.78
CA ILE A 521 -3.08 14.40 -12.39
C ILE A 521 -1.58 14.41 -12.06
N LEU A 522 -1.03 13.25 -11.65
CA LEU A 522 0.33 13.13 -11.15
C LEU A 522 1.27 12.70 -12.27
N LEU A 523 2.28 13.53 -12.56
CA LEU A 523 3.20 13.33 -13.69
C LEU A 523 3.84 11.93 -13.73
N LEU A 524 4.35 11.47 -12.59
CA LEU A 524 5.00 10.16 -12.51
C LEU A 524 4.00 9.01 -12.74
N ALA A 525 2.80 9.12 -12.18
CA ALA A 525 1.75 8.12 -12.37
C ALA A 525 1.29 8.08 -13.83
N TYR A 526 1.14 9.25 -14.44
CA TYR A 526 0.82 9.40 -15.86
C TYR A 526 1.85 8.68 -16.75
N TYR A 527 3.15 8.86 -16.51
CA TYR A 527 4.17 8.13 -17.28
C TYR A 527 4.10 6.62 -17.08
N ILE A 528 3.91 6.17 -15.84
CA ILE A 528 3.77 4.74 -15.53
C ILE A 528 2.53 4.16 -16.23
N ALA A 529 1.39 4.85 -16.17
CA ALA A 529 0.15 4.41 -16.80
C ALA A 529 0.29 4.33 -18.32
N ALA A 530 0.82 5.38 -18.97
CA ALA A 530 1.01 5.41 -20.41
C ALA A 530 1.88 4.22 -20.87
N ILE A 531 3.04 4.03 -20.25
CA ILE A 531 3.96 2.96 -20.61
C ILE A 531 3.37 1.58 -20.33
N ASN A 532 2.72 1.38 -19.17
CA ASN A 532 2.12 0.08 -18.85
C ASN A 532 1.04 -0.28 -19.87
N ILE A 533 0.19 0.67 -20.26
CA ILE A 533 -0.88 0.46 -21.25
C ILE A 533 -0.28 0.15 -22.63
N GLU A 534 0.71 0.93 -23.07
CA GLU A 534 1.42 0.76 -24.35
C GLU A 534 2.16 -0.58 -24.43
N ALA A 535 2.92 -0.94 -23.39
CA ALA A 535 3.66 -2.19 -23.33
C ALA A 535 2.74 -3.42 -23.30
N THR A 536 1.57 -3.29 -22.67
CA THR A 536 0.56 -4.36 -22.61
C THR A 536 -0.04 -4.61 -23.99
N LEU A 537 -0.48 -3.56 -24.70
CA LEU A 537 -0.96 -3.74 -26.08
C LEU A 537 0.13 -4.35 -26.97
N HIS A 538 1.34 -3.81 -26.91
CA HIS A 538 2.42 -4.31 -27.74
C HIS A 538 2.69 -5.80 -27.47
N GLY A 539 2.75 -6.22 -26.20
CA GLY A 539 2.86 -7.64 -25.84
C GLY A 539 1.75 -8.50 -26.44
N LEU A 540 0.50 -8.05 -26.36
CA LEU A 540 -0.66 -8.77 -26.93
C LEU A 540 -0.61 -8.85 -28.46
N LEU A 541 -0.11 -7.81 -29.14
CA LEU A 541 0.05 -7.80 -30.59
C LEU A 541 1.24 -8.67 -31.03
N THR A 542 2.36 -8.64 -30.32
CA THR A 542 3.55 -9.47 -30.61
C THR A 542 3.29 -10.96 -30.43
N GLU A 543 2.38 -11.34 -29.52
CA GLU A 543 1.90 -12.73 -29.41
C GLU A 543 1.15 -13.21 -30.67
N GLN A 544 0.52 -12.29 -31.43
CA GLN A 544 -0.20 -12.60 -32.68
C GLN A 544 0.68 -12.43 -33.93
N ASP A 545 1.49 -11.38 -33.96
CA ASP A 545 2.40 -11.01 -35.04
C ASP A 545 3.73 -10.51 -34.44
N PRO A 546 4.81 -11.30 -34.49
CA PRO A 546 6.12 -10.91 -33.97
C PRO A 546 6.69 -9.61 -34.56
N ASP A 547 6.22 -9.19 -35.74
CA ASP A 547 6.64 -7.96 -36.42
C ASP A 547 5.72 -6.76 -36.11
N ALA A 548 4.77 -6.90 -35.18
CA ALA A 548 3.86 -5.83 -34.78
C ALA A 548 4.63 -4.61 -34.23
N GLY A 549 4.40 -3.46 -34.87
CA GLY A 549 5.03 -2.18 -34.49
C GLY A 549 4.51 -1.61 -33.17
N TYR A 550 5.24 -0.64 -32.63
CA TYR A 550 4.83 0.15 -31.48
C TYR A 550 3.68 1.11 -31.82
N VAL A 551 2.68 1.21 -30.94
CA VAL A 551 1.54 2.13 -31.07
C VAL A 551 1.37 2.91 -29.76
N PRO A 552 1.57 4.25 -29.75
CA PRO A 552 1.40 5.05 -28.55
C PRO A 552 -0.07 5.09 -28.10
N PHE A 553 -0.31 5.26 -26.80
CA PHE A 553 -1.66 5.33 -26.26
C PHE A 553 -2.16 6.78 -26.29
N ASP A 554 -3.01 7.09 -27.27
CA ASP A 554 -3.60 8.42 -27.44
C ASP A 554 -4.77 8.71 -26.48
N GLY A 555 -5.25 7.70 -25.75
CA GLY A 555 -6.37 7.81 -24.82
C GLY A 555 -6.01 8.36 -23.44
N ILE A 556 -4.73 8.48 -23.09
CA ILE A 556 -4.29 9.04 -21.80
C ILE A 556 -4.06 10.55 -21.85
N VAL A 557 -4.52 11.23 -20.79
CA VAL A 557 -4.43 12.69 -20.60
C VAL A 557 -3.83 13.00 -19.23
N LEU A 558 -2.85 13.90 -19.19
CA LEU A 558 -2.40 14.51 -17.93
C LEU A 558 -3.33 15.67 -17.60
N THR A 559 -4.19 15.54 -16.59
CA THR A 559 -5.17 16.57 -16.20
C THR A 559 -5.73 16.33 -14.80
N ASP A 560 -6.27 17.37 -14.17
CA ASP A 560 -7.19 17.20 -13.04
C ASP A 560 -8.61 17.00 -13.59
N THR A 561 -9.11 15.76 -13.49
CA THR A 561 -10.44 15.39 -13.99
C THR A 561 -11.56 16.28 -13.46
N PHE A 562 -11.46 16.77 -12.22
CA PHE A 562 -12.47 17.67 -11.67
C PHE A 562 -12.39 19.04 -12.33
N GLN A 563 -11.18 19.62 -12.38
CA GLN A 563 -10.93 20.94 -12.96
C GLN A 563 -11.32 21.02 -14.44
N MET A 564 -10.98 20.00 -15.24
CA MET A 564 -11.25 19.93 -16.68
C MET A 564 -12.75 20.09 -17.03
N THR A 565 -13.65 19.87 -16.06
CA THR A 565 -15.10 19.98 -16.22
C THR A 565 -15.72 21.18 -15.49
N GLU A 566 -14.92 22.06 -14.89
CA GLU A 566 -15.42 23.25 -14.19
C GLU A 566 -15.87 24.35 -15.16
N ASP A 567 -16.92 25.08 -14.78
CA ASP A 567 -17.41 26.20 -15.58
C ASP A 567 -16.37 27.32 -15.68
N GLY A 568 -16.01 27.69 -16.92
CA GLY A 568 -15.04 28.76 -17.19
C GLY A 568 -13.59 28.29 -17.23
N ASP A 569 -13.34 26.99 -17.11
CA ASP A 569 -12.02 26.42 -17.36
C ASP A 569 -11.65 26.54 -18.85
N VAL A 570 -10.39 26.85 -19.13
CA VAL A 570 -9.88 27.01 -20.50
C VAL A 570 -8.67 26.11 -20.67
N LEU A 571 -8.83 25.07 -21.50
CA LEU A 571 -7.74 24.19 -21.86
C LEU A 571 -6.60 24.99 -22.50
N ASP A 572 -5.39 24.86 -21.96
CA ASP A 572 -4.22 25.51 -22.52
C ASP A 572 -3.84 24.90 -23.88
N THR A 573 -3.98 25.67 -24.95
CA THR A 573 -3.56 25.23 -26.28
C THR A 573 -2.16 25.74 -26.65
N ALA A 574 -1.47 26.47 -25.76
CA ALA A 574 -0.18 27.08 -26.05
C ALA A 574 1.00 26.22 -25.58
N VAL A 575 0.95 25.70 -24.34
CA VAL A 575 2.04 24.91 -23.75
C VAL A 575 1.78 23.42 -23.89
N PHE A 576 0.54 22.96 -23.70
CA PHE A 576 0.14 21.55 -23.78
C PHE A 576 -0.79 21.22 -24.95
N PRO A 577 -0.52 21.66 -26.21
CA PRO A 577 -1.48 21.57 -27.32
C PRO A 577 -1.95 20.13 -27.59
N THR A 578 -1.03 19.18 -27.75
CA THR A 578 -1.38 17.78 -28.06
C THR A 578 -2.07 17.07 -26.89
N ASN A 579 -1.68 17.33 -25.64
CA ASN A 579 -2.39 16.79 -24.47
C ASN A 579 -3.83 17.31 -24.41
N ASN A 580 -4.01 18.61 -24.68
CA ASN A 580 -5.31 19.25 -24.53
C ASN A 580 -6.23 19.03 -25.74
N GLU A 581 -5.67 18.71 -26.91
CA GLU A 581 -6.44 18.12 -28.01
C GLU A 581 -7.03 16.75 -27.63
N ARG A 582 -6.28 15.91 -26.91
CA ARG A 582 -6.79 14.63 -26.38
C ARG A 582 -7.90 14.87 -25.35
N ALA A 583 -7.69 15.81 -24.42
CA ALA A 583 -8.69 16.21 -23.42
C ALA A 583 -10.00 16.71 -24.07
N ALA A 584 -9.89 17.64 -25.02
CA ALA A 584 -11.04 18.20 -25.74
C ALA A 584 -11.81 17.12 -26.52
N ARG A 585 -11.10 16.18 -27.15
CA ARG A 585 -11.71 15.02 -27.81
C ARG A 585 -12.48 14.18 -26.81
N GLN A 586 -11.87 13.83 -25.68
CA GLN A 586 -12.50 13.03 -24.62
C GLN A 586 -13.77 13.68 -24.05
N LEU A 587 -13.76 14.99 -23.82
CA LEU A 587 -14.92 15.75 -23.35
C LEU A 587 -16.09 15.71 -24.35
N GLY A 588 -15.79 15.69 -25.65
CA GLY A 588 -16.78 15.60 -26.72
C GLY A 588 -17.43 14.21 -26.87
N LEU A 589 -16.87 13.16 -26.26
CA LEU A 589 -17.36 11.79 -26.40
C LEU A 589 -18.51 11.47 -25.43
N ASP A 590 -19.42 10.60 -25.89
CA ASP A 590 -20.49 10.04 -25.07
C ASP A 590 -20.02 8.81 -24.30
N ILE A 591 -19.24 9.04 -23.24
CA ILE A 591 -18.66 7.99 -22.38
C ILE A 591 -19.70 7.52 -21.36
N ARG A 592 -20.02 6.22 -21.40
CA ARG A 592 -21.06 5.59 -20.54
C ARG A 592 -20.53 4.53 -19.59
N VAL A 593 -19.24 4.19 -19.66
CA VAL A 593 -18.61 3.22 -18.76
C VAL A 593 -17.47 3.91 -18.03
N LEU A 594 -17.61 4.04 -16.71
CA LEU A 594 -16.59 4.61 -15.84
C LEU A 594 -16.10 3.54 -14.85
N ILE A 595 -14.80 3.29 -14.82
CA ILE A 595 -14.15 2.36 -13.89
C ILE A 595 -13.00 3.06 -13.18
N GLY A 596 -12.56 2.56 -12.03
CA GLY A 596 -11.39 3.13 -11.36
C GLY A 596 -11.36 3.03 -9.85
N ASN A 597 -10.31 3.61 -9.27
CA ASN A 597 -10.11 3.77 -7.83
C ASN A 597 -9.90 5.27 -7.52
N PRO A 598 -10.97 6.04 -7.26
CA PRO A 598 -10.85 7.47 -7.01
C PRO A 598 -10.06 7.80 -5.74
N PRO A 599 -9.43 8.98 -5.62
CA PRO A 599 -8.65 9.37 -4.44
C PRO A 599 -9.50 9.54 -3.18
N TYR A 600 -8.96 9.19 -2.00
CA TYR A 600 -9.65 9.31 -0.70
C TYR A 600 -9.02 10.44 0.14
N SER A 601 -9.64 11.62 0.15
CA SER A 601 -9.18 12.74 0.96
C SER A 601 -10.33 13.63 1.38
N VAL A 602 -10.60 13.71 2.68
CA VAL A 602 -11.52 14.68 3.27
C VAL A 602 -10.84 16.03 3.58
N GLY A 603 -9.51 16.10 3.43
CA GLY A 603 -8.69 17.27 3.74
C GLY A 603 -7.38 16.91 4.47
N GLN A 604 -6.56 17.93 4.74
CA GLN A 604 -5.26 17.80 5.43
C GLN A 604 -5.38 17.34 6.89
N GLY A 605 -4.34 16.66 7.38
CA GLY A 605 -4.25 16.21 8.78
C GLY A 605 -3.98 17.35 9.75
N SER A 606 -3.14 18.31 9.36
CA SER A 606 -2.80 19.51 10.11
C SER A 606 -2.84 20.75 9.23
N ALA A 607 -3.17 21.91 9.81
CA ALA A 607 -3.06 23.17 9.09
C ALA A 607 -1.59 23.55 8.78
N ASN A 608 -0.64 22.96 9.49
CA ASN A 608 0.78 23.15 9.19
C ASN A 608 1.20 22.45 7.88
N ASP A 609 0.46 21.44 7.42
CA ASP A 609 0.78 20.68 6.21
C ASP A 609 0.58 21.52 4.94
N ASN A 610 -0.32 22.52 5.00
CA ASN A 610 -0.66 23.40 3.88
C ASN A 610 -1.08 22.64 2.60
N ASN A 611 -1.80 21.52 2.78
CA ASN A 611 -2.21 20.58 1.74
C ASN A 611 -3.74 20.39 1.75
N ALA A 612 -4.49 21.49 1.84
CA ALA A 612 -5.94 21.44 1.80
C ALA A 612 -6.44 21.06 0.40
N ASN A 613 -7.54 20.30 0.32
CA ASN A 613 -8.14 19.95 -0.97
C ASN A 613 -8.48 21.20 -1.78
N VAL A 614 -8.15 21.18 -3.06
CA VAL A 614 -8.55 22.20 -4.03
C VAL A 614 -10.08 22.25 -4.11
N LYS A 615 -10.62 23.46 -4.26
CA LYS A 615 -12.06 23.67 -4.41
C LYS A 615 -12.43 23.55 -5.88
N CYS A 616 -13.55 22.89 -6.15
CA CYS A 616 -14.12 22.73 -7.49
C CYS A 616 -15.54 23.32 -7.43
N PRO A 617 -15.71 24.64 -7.64
CA PRO A 617 -16.97 25.33 -7.31
C PRO A 617 -18.23 24.74 -7.96
N THR A 618 -18.14 24.29 -9.21
CA THR A 618 -19.25 23.73 -9.99
C THR A 618 -19.63 22.37 -9.45
N LEU A 619 -18.64 21.48 -9.28
CA LEU A 619 -18.82 20.15 -8.70
C LEU A 619 -19.28 20.21 -7.23
N ASP A 620 -18.67 21.07 -6.42
CA ASP A 620 -19.04 21.28 -5.03
C ASP A 620 -20.48 21.80 -4.91
N ARG A 621 -20.94 22.65 -5.85
CA ARG A 621 -22.33 23.10 -5.93
C ARG A 621 -23.28 21.98 -6.35
N ALA A 622 -22.86 21.05 -7.20
CA ALA A 622 -23.65 19.86 -7.52
C ALA A 622 -23.85 18.98 -6.27
N ILE A 623 -22.80 18.75 -5.48
CA ILE A 623 -22.88 18.07 -4.16
C ILE A 623 -23.79 18.84 -3.20
N GLU A 624 -23.68 20.18 -3.15
CA GLU A 624 -24.50 21.02 -2.29
C GLU A 624 -25.99 20.83 -2.57
N LYS A 625 -26.38 20.88 -3.86
CA LYS A 625 -27.77 20.77 -4.31
C LYS A 625 -28.36 19.35 -4.19
N THR A 626 -27.52 18.32 -4.22
CA THR A 626 -27.94 16.91 -4.20
C THR A 626 -27.78 16.32 -2.80
N TYR A 627 -26.55 15.99 -2.42
CA TYR A 627 -26.22 15.24 -1.21
C TYR A 627 -26.35 16.12 0.03
N ALA A 628 -25.76 17.32 0.02
CA ALA A 628 -25.73 18.16 1.21
C ALA A 628 -27.12 18.71 1.55
N ALA A 629 -27.91 19.12 0.56
CA ALA A 629 -29.28 19.62 0.76
C ALA A 629 -30.19 18.61 1.48
N ARG A 630 -29.96 17.31 1.26
CA ARG A 630 -30.78 16.22 1.83
C ARG A 630 -30.21 15.63 3.12
N SER A 631 -28.97 15.99 3.48
CA SER A 631 -28.35 15.52 4.71
C SER A 631 -28.87 16.26 5.94
N THR A 632 -29.20 15.51 6.98
CA THR A 632 -29.64 16.00 8.29
C THR A 632 -28.49 16.44 9.19
N ALA A 633 -27.24 16.12 8.84
CA ALA A 633 -26.08 16.46 9.65
C ALA A 633 -25.79 17.98 9.66
N THR A 634 -25.37 18.50 10.81
CA THR A 634 -24.97 19.92 10.91
C THR A 634 -23.61 20.20 10.26
N ASN A 635 -22.64 19.29 10.43
CA ASN A 635 -21.33 19.38 9.77
C ASN A 635 -21.34 18.49 8.52
N LYS A 636 -21.21 19.11 7.35
CA LYS A 636 -21.30 18.44 6.05
C LYS A 636 -19.96 18.38 5.32
N ASN A 637 -18.85 18.74 5.98
CA ASN A 637 -17.54 18.82 5.34
C ASN A 637 -17.10 17.48 4.73
N SER A 638 -17.46 16.35 5.36
CA SER A 638 -17.10 15.03 4.85
C SER A 638 -17.78 14.65 3.53
N LEU A 639 -18.84 15.37 3.12
CA LEU A 639 -19.49 15.16 1.82
C LEU A 639 -18.63 15.66 0.64
N TYR A 640 -17.61 16.46 0.93
CA TYR A 640 -16.68 17.01 -0.07
C TYR A 640 -15.35 16.24 -0.10
N ASP A 641 -15.34 15.01 0.45
CA ASP A 641 -14.23 14.07 0.27
C ASP A 641 -14.06 13.76 -1.23
N SER A 642 -12.82 13.64 -1.69
CA SER A 642 -12.49 13.43 -3.11
C SER A 642 -13.19 12.22 -3.73
N TYR A 643 -13.45 11.13 -2.98
CA TYR A 643 -14.18 9.99 -3.54
C TYR A 643 -15.69 10.27 -3.72
N ILE A 644 -16.28 11.15 -2.91
CA ILE A 644 -17.68 11.57 -3.09
C ILE A 644 -17.78 12.55 -4.25
N ARG A 645 -16.78 13.43 -4.41
CA ARG A 645 -16.60 14.24 -5.63
C ARG A 645 -16.50 13.37 -6.86
N ALA A 646 -15.71 12.30 -6.82
CA ALA A 646 -15.64 11.33 -7.91
C ALA A 646 -16.99 10.66 -8.21
N ILE A 647 -17.75 10.24 -7.19
CA ILE A 647 -19.09 9.67 -7.39
C ILE A 647 -20.02 10.70 -8.05
N ARG A 648 -20.07 11.95 -7.56
CA ARG A 648 -20.90 13.01 -8.14
C ARG A 648 -20.49 13.32 -9.58
N TRP A 649 -19.20 13.54 -9.80
CA TRP A 649 -18.64 13.83 -11.12
C TRP A 649 -18.95 12.71 -12.12
N ALA A 650 -18.75 11.46 -11.72
CA ALA A 650 -19.06 10.29 -12.55
C ALA A 650 -20.56 10.22 -12.88
N SER A 651 -21.42 10.48 -11.88
CA SER A 651 -22.88 10.50 -12.04
C SER A 651 -23.35 11.57 -13.03
N ASP A 652 -22.64 12.71 -13.08
CA ASP A 652 -22.90 13.80 -14.02
C ASP A 652 -22.31 13.49 -15.41
N ARG A 653 -21.10 12.89 -15.46
CA ARG A 653 -20.38 12.57 -16.70
C ARG A 653 -21.09 11.54 -17.59
N ILE A 654 -21.74 10.53 -17.00
CA ILE A 654 -22.53 9.52 -17.72
C ILE A 654 -23.91 10.01 -18.17
N LYS A 655 -24.32 11.22 -17.75
CA LYS A 655 -25.62 11.83 -18.06
C LYS A 655 -26.79 10.95 -17.62
N ASP A 656 -27.50 10.31 -18.56
CA ASP A 656 -28.77 9.61 -18.32
C ASP A 656 -28.64 8.08 -18.39
N ALA A 657 -27.56 7.54 -18.95
CA ALA A 657 -27.40 6.10 -19.16
C ALA A 657 -25.93 5.68 -19.04
N GLY A 658 -25.65 4.66 -18.22
CA GLY A 658 -24.31 4.12 -18.10
C GLY A 658 -24.09 3.26 -16.85
N VAL A 659 -22.84 2.80 -16.72
CA VAL A 659 -22.36 1.99 -15.59
C VAL A 659 -21.13 2.67 -14.98
N ILE A 660 -21.16 2.85 -13.66
CA ILE A 660 -20.01 3.27 -12.85
C ILE A 660 -19.59 2.09 -11.99
N GLY A 661 -18.33 1.66 -12.06
CA GLY A 661 -17.75 0.60 -11.24
C GLY A 661 -16.50 1.10 -10.52
N PHE A 662 -16.63 1.43 -9.24
CA PHE A 662 -15.51 1.97 -8.44
C PHE A 662 -15.18 1.11 -7.23
N VAL A 663 -13.92 1.14 -6.82
CA VAL A 663 -13.53 0.81 -5.43
C VAL A 663 -13.30 2.10 -4.65
N THR A 664 -14.09 2.32 -3.60
CA THR A 664 -14.07 3.59 -2.86
C THR A 664 -13.91 3.38 -1.35
N ASN A 665 -13.69 4.49 -0.63
CA ASN A 665 -13.96 4.51 0.80
C ASN A 665 -15.44 4.16 1.04
N GLY A 666 -15.70 3.09 1.80
CA GLY A 666 -17.03 2.62 2.14
C GLY A 666 -17.66 3.33 3.35
N GLY A 667 -17.04 4.38 3.87
CA GLY A 667 -17.55 5.11 5.04
C GLY A 667 -18.95 5.71 4.83
N PHE A 668 -19.33 6.05 3.59
CA PHE A 668 -20.65 6.61 3.29
C PHE A 668 -21.79 5.60 3.48
N LEU A 669 -21.52 4.30 3.53
CA LEU A 669 -22.54 3.27 3.67
C LEU A 669 -23.34 3.41 4.97
N ASP A 670 -22.67 3.87 6.03
CA ASP A 670 -23.28 3.97 7.36
C ASP A 670 -23.08 5.34 8.04
N ALA A 671 -22.32 6.26 7.44
CA ALA A 671 -22.05 7.56 8.05
C ALA A 671 -23.31 8.42 8.23
N ASN A 672 -23.38 9.12 9.37
CA ASN A 672 -24.46 10.05 9.71
C ASN A 672 -24.53 11.27 8.79
N THR A 673 -23.41 11.67 8.18
CA THR A 673 -23.33 12.78 7.24
C THR A 673 -23.73 12.42 5.81
N ALA A 674 -23.75 11.13 5.47
CA ALA A 674 -23.96 10.62 4.12
C ALA A 674 -25.39 10.13 3.85
N ASP A 675 -26.32 10.41 4.76
CA ASP A 675 -27.75 10.13 4.58
C ASP A 675 -28.32 10.78 3.31
N GLY A 676 -27.96 12.03 3.04
CA GLY A 676 -28.37 12.73 1.82
C GLY A 676 -27.76 12.13 0.54
N LEU A 677 -26.51 11.64 0.61
CA LEU A 677 -25.86 10.92 -0.50
C LEU A 677 -26.58 9.61 -0.79
N ARG A 678 -26.81 8.77 0.23
CA ARG A 678 -27.50 7.48 0.06
C ARG A 678 -28.90 7.65 -0.54
N LYS A 679 -29.65 8.66 -0.09
CA LYS A 679 -30.96 8.99 -0.66
C LYS A 679 -30.86 9.44 -2.12
N ALA A 680 -29.85 10.24 -2.48
CA ALA A 680 -29.65 10.67 -3.86
C ALA A 680 -29.27 9.52 -4.79
N LEU A 681 -28.40 8.61 -4.36
CA LEU A 681 -28.02 7.45 -5.17
C LEU A 681 -29.23 6.57 -5.50
N VAL A 682 -30.09 6.33 -4.52
CA VAL A 682 -31.33 5.53 -4.69
C VAL A 682 -32.30 6.19 -5.68
N ASP A 683 -32.35 7.53 -5.73
CA ASP A 683 -33.22 8.25 -6.69
C ASP A 683 -32.61 8.34 -8.09
N GLU A 684 -31.28 8.42 -8.19
CA GLU A 684 -30.59 8.64 -9.46
C GLU A 684 -30.28 7.35 -10.23
N PHE A 685 -30.13 6.22 -9.53
CA PHE A 685 -29.68 4.96 -10.11
C PHE A 685 -30.74 3.87 -9.99
N ALA A 686 -30.94 3.14 -11.09
CA ALA A 686 -31.91 2.05 -11.16
C ALA A 686 -31.43 0.79 -10.43
N VAL A 687 -30.12 0.56 -10.45
CA VAL A 687 -29.48 -0.61 -9.82
C VAL A 687 -28.21 -0.17 -9.12
N ILE A 688 -28.05 -0.62 -7.88
CA ILE A 688 -26.90 -0.34 -7.01
C ILE A 688 -26.41 -1.66 -6.43
N TYR A 689 -25.14 -1.98 -6.62
CA TYR A 689 -24.47 -3.09 -5.94
C TYR A 689 -23.38 -2.56 -5.04
N ILE A 690 -23.37 -2.99 -3.78
CA ILE A 690 -22.39 -2.61 -2.76
C ILE A 690 -21.75 -3.87 -2.18
N TYR A 691 -20.49 -4.12 -2.55
CA TYR A 691 -19.68 -5.14 -1.91
C TYR A 691 -18.78 -4.51 -0.85
N ASN A 692 -19.18 -4.61 0.42
CA ASN A 692 -18.44 -4.06 1.56
C ASN A 692 -17.27 -4.98 1.93
N LEU A 693 -16.04 -4.54 1.60
CA LEU A 693 -14.80 -5.25 1.90
C LEU A 693 -14.25 -4.94 3.30
N ARG A 694 -14.90 -4.02 4.04
CA ARG A 694 -14.54 -3.65 5.42
C ARG A 694 -13.11 -3.12 5.56
N GLY A 695 -12.40 -3.49 6.62
CA GLY A 695 -10.99 -3.13 6.83
C GLY A 695 -10.75 -1.79 7.54
N ASN A 696 -11.75 -1.24 8.24
CA ASN A 696 -11.59 0.03 8.95
C ASN A 696 -10.69 -0.08 10.20
N GLN A 697 -9.44 0.31 10.05
CA GLN A 697 -8.43 0.33 11.12
C GLN A 697 -8.25 1.74 11.73
N ARG A 698 -9.27 2.60 11.61
CA ARG A 698 -9.46 3.77 12.50
C ARG A 698 -10.30 3.42 13.74
N THR A 699 -10.73 2.16 13.84
CA THR A 699 -11.38 1.55 15.01
C THR A 699 -10.35 0.88 15.92
N ALA A 700 -10.78 0.35 17.07
CA ALA A 700 -9.94 -0.37 18.02
C ALA A 700 -10.73 -1.52 18.68
N GLY A 701 -10.03 -2.39 19.41
CA GLY A 701 -10.65 -3.47 20.19
C GLY A 701 -11.35 -4.51 19.32
N GLU A 702 -12.53 -4.95 19.75
CA GLU A 702 -13.32 -5.99 19.07
C GLU A 702 -13.78 -5.56 17.67
N LEU A 703 -14.19 -4.30 17.50
CA LEU A 703 -14.62 -3.79 16.20
C LEU A 703 -13.49 -3.84 15.15
N SER A 704 -12.26 -3.50 15.54
CA SER A 704 -11.08 -3.58 14.66
C SER A 704 -10.75 -5.03 14.27
N ARG A 705 -10.94 -5.99 15.18
CA ARG A 705 -10.79 -7.43 14.88
C ARG A 705 -11.82 -7.90 13.86
N ARG A 706 -13.09 -7.51 14.06
CA ARG A 706 -14.19 -7.81 13.14
C ARG A 706 -13.92 -7.25 11.75
N GLU A 707 -13.54 -5.97 11.66
CA GLU A 707 -13.19 -5.31 10.38
C GLU A 707 -12.12 -6.05 9.59
N GLY A 708 -11.19 -6.73 10.28
CA GLY A 708 -10.19 -7.60 9.66
C GLY A 708 -9.12 -6.84 8.85
N GLY A 709 -8.52 -7.55 7.91
CA GLY A 709 -7.44 -7.06 7.06
C GLY A 709 -7.84 -5.92 6.13
N LYS A 710 -6.90 -5.01 5.88
CA LYS A 710 -7.04 -3.88 4.95
C LYS A 710 -6.67 -4.33 3.54
N VAL A 711 -7.58 -4.25 2.58
CA VAL A 711 -7.32 -4.69 1.18
C VAL A 711 -6.18 -3.91 0.51
N PHE A 712 -5.98 -2.64 0.90
CA PHE A 712 -4.87 -1.79 0.46
C PHE A 712 -3.66 -1.78 1.42
N GLY A 713 -3.59 -2.69 2.39
CA GLY A 713 -2.46 -2.79 3.31
C GLY A 713 -2.18 -1.51 4.08
N ALA A 714 -0.99 -0.92 3.91
CA ALA A 714 -0.62 0.35 4.55
C ALA A 714 -1.19 1.59 3.83
N GLY A 715 -1.64 1.45 2.57
CA GLY A 715 -2.11 2.57 1.74
C GLY A 715 -3.43 3.19 2.20
N SER A 716 -4.29 2.45 2.91
CA SER A 716 -5.54 2.99 3.47
C SER A 716 -5.91 2.30 4.77
N ARG A 717 -6.46 3.06 5.72
CA ARG A 717 -7.06 2.56 6.98
C ARG A 717 -8.59 2.63 6.99
N ASN A 718 -9.20 3.09 5.91
CA ASN A 718 -10.65 3.27 5.80
C ASN A 718 -11.35 1.95 5.52
N THR A 719 -12.66 1.91 5.77
CA THR A 719 -13.55 0.92 5.12
C THR A 719 -13.37 1.02 3.61
N VAL A 720 -13.32 -0.11 2.91
CA VAL A 720 -13.29 -0.17 1.45
C VAL A 720 -14.54 -0.89 0.95
N ALA A 721 -15.14 -0.38 -0.12
CA ALA A 721 -16.28 -1.01 -0.77
C ALA A 721 -16.14 -0.94 -2.29
N ILE A 722 -16.55 -2.02 -2.98
CA ILE A 722 -16.75 -2.02 -4.43
C ILE A 722 -18.20 -1.59 -4.67
N THR A 723 -18.38 -0.54 -5.47
CA THR A 723 -19.67 0.09 -5.72
C THR A 723 -19.95 0.09 -7.22
N PHE A 724 -21.07 -0.51 -7.62
CA PHE A 724 -21.60 -0.39 -8.97
C PHE A 724 -22.88 0.43 -8.96
N LEU A 725 -22.95 1.42 -9.85
CA LEU A 725 -24.11 2.30 -10.04
C LEU A 725 -24.55 2.22 -11.49
N VAL A 726 -25.79 1.79 -11.74
CA VAL A 726 -26.35 1.65 -13.09
C VAL A 726 -27.46 2.66 -13.29
N LYS A 727 -27.26 3.58 -14.25
CA LYS A 727 -28.21 4.62 -14.59
C LYS A 727 -28.95 4.27 -15.87
N LYS A 728 -30.28 4.43 -15.86
CA LYS A 728 -31.14 4.10 -16.99
C LYS A 728 -32.28 5.10 -17.13
N PRO A 729 -32.56 5.60 -18.34
CA PRO A 729 -33.61 6.59 -18.58
C PRO A 729 -35.03 6.06 -18.35
N ASP A 730 -35.27 4.76 -18.63
CA ASP A 730 -36.61 4.15 -18.63
C ASP A 730 -36.79 3.06 -17.54
N ALA A 731 -36.06 3.15 -16.42
CA ALA A 731 -36.21 2.17 -15.35
C ALA A 731 -37.59 2.29 -14.67
N ALA A 732 -38.49 1.36 -14.98
CA ALA A 732 -39.78 1.25 -14.31
C ALA A 732 -39.64 0.41 -13.02
N GLY A 733 -40.00 1.00 -11.87
CA GLY A 733 -40.04 0.30 -10.58
C GLY A 733 -39.20 0.96 -9.50
N ALA A 734 -39.20 0.35 -8.31
CA ALA A 734 -38.32 0.78 -7.22
C ALA A 734 -36.86 0.45 -7.54
N PRO A 735 -35.91 1.31 -7.14
CA PRO A 735 -34.47 1.05 -7.32
C PRO A 735 -34.06 -0.24 -6.62
N ARG A 736 -33.19 -1.01 -7.27
CA ARG A 736 -32.67 -2.28 -6.73
C ARG A 736 -31.34 -2.05 -6.03
N LEU A 737 -31.34 -2.11 -4.70
CA LEU A 737 -30.14 -1.99 -3.87
C LEU A 737 -29.71 -3.37 -3.35
N HIS A 738 -28.59 -3.85 -3.86
CA HIS A 738 -27.96 -5.12 -3.50
C HIS A 738 -26.74 -4.87 -2.62
N TYR A 739 -26.69 -5.50 -1.45
CA TYR A 739 -25.63 -5.35 -0.47
C TYR A 739 -25.00 -6.71 -0.15
N LYS A 740 -23.68 -6.73 0.00
CA LYS A 740 -22.93 -7.87 0.51
C LYS A 740 -21.86 -7.39 1.48
N ASP A 741 -21.85 -7.95 2.69
CA ASP A 741 -20.68 -7.88 3.58
C ASP A 741 -19.76 -9.07 3.29
N ILE A 742 -18.46 -8.82 3.15
CA ILE A 742 -17.46 -9.87 2.91
C ILE A 742 -17.29 -10.82 4.10
N GLY A 743 -17.56 -10.35 5.33
CA GLY A 743 -17.46 -11.13 6.56
C GLY A 743 -16.58 -10.51 7.65
N ASP A 744 -16.77 -11.01 8.87
CA ASP A 744 -15.96 -10.65 10.05
C ASP A 744 -14.63 -11.43 10.10
N TYR A 745 -13.59 -10.82 10.68
CA TYR A 745 -12.30 -11.42 11.05
C TYR A 745 -11.41 -11.93 9.90
N LEU A 746 -11.77 -11.65 8.65
CA LEU A 746 -10.98 -12.05 7.49
C LEU A 746 -9.69 -11.24 7.37
N SER A 747 -8.58 -11.90 7.08
CA SER A 747 -7.30 -11.30 6.70
C SER A 747 -7.39 -10.58 5.34
N ARG A 748 -6.33 -9.88 4.95
CA ARG A 748 -6.29 -9.22 3.64
C ARG A 748 -6.33 -10.26 2.52
N GLU A 749 -5.52 -11.30 2.68
CA GLU A 749 -5.30 -12.34 1.69
C GLU A 749 -6.59 -13.15 1.46
N GLU A 750 -7.29 -13.54 2.53
CA GLU A 750 -8.59 -14.21 2.43
C GLU A 750 -9.64 -13.34 1.71
N LYS A 751 -9.67 -12.03 1.98
CA LYS A 751 -10.59 -11.12 1.28
C LYS A 751 -10.29 -11.04 -0.21
N LEU A 752 -9.02 -10.93 -0.59
CA LEU A 752 -8.61 -10.86 -2.00
C LEU A 752 -8.89 -12.19 -2.72
N GLU A 753 -8.66 -13.32 -2.06
CA GLU A 753 -9.02 -14.65 -2.60
C GLU A 753 -10.53 -14.76 -2.86
N ILE A 754 -11.36 -14.32 -1.90
CA ILE A 754 -12.82 -14.28 -2.05
C ILE A 754 -13.24 -13.39 -3.21
N VAL A 755 -12.74 -12.16 -3.29
CA VAL A 755 -13.08 -11.25 -4.40
C VAL A 755 -12.60 -11.78 -5.75
N GLY A 756 -11.41 -12.41 -5.78
CA GLY A 756 -10.84 -12.97 -7.00
C GLY A 756 -11.67 -14.10 -7.61
N ARG A 757 -12.26 -14.96 -6.76
CA ARG A 757 -13.13 -16.07 -7.18
C ARG A 757 -14.59 -15.68 -7.42
N ASP A 758 -15.06 -14.60 -6.81
CA ASP A 758 -16.47 -14.24 -6.85
C ASP A 758 -16.87 -13.72 -8.25
N ASP A 759 -18.14 -13.98 -8.59
CA ASP A 759 -18.82 -13.50 -9.79
C ASP A 759 -20.08 -12.73 -9.35
N LEU A 760 -20.29 -11.54 -9.92
CA LEU A 760 -21.41 -10.66 -9.57
C LEU A 760 -22.76 -11.37 -9.60
N ALA A 761 -22.98 -12.28 -10.57
CA ALA A 761 -24.23 -13.00 -10.76
C ALA A 761 -24.45 -14.13 -9.76
N LEU A 762 -23.38 -14.66 -9.16
CA LEU A 762 -23.39 -15.83 -8.29
C LEU A 762 -23.30 -15.46 -6.80
N ILE A 763 -22.92 -14.22 -6.48
CA ILE A 763 -22.94 -13.72 -5.10
C ILE A 763 -24.37 -13.75 -4.57
N ASP A 764 -24.53 -14.29 -3.36
CA ASP A 764 -25.77 -14.21 -2.60
C ASP A 764 -25.93 -12.81 -2.00
N TRP A 765 -26.64 -11.94 -2.73
CA TRP A 765 -26.87 -10.54 -2.40
C TRP A 765 -28.07 -10.35 -1.47
N GLU A 766 -27.89 -9.54 -0.42
CA GLU A 766 -28.99 -9.04 0.37
C GLU A 766 -29.67 -7.87 -0.35
N THR A 767 -30.99 -7.94 -0.55
CA THR A 767 -31.74 -6.80 -1.10
C THR A 767 -32.16 -5.87 0.03
N ILE A 768 -31.65 -4.64 0.02
CA ILE A 768 -31.91 -3.65 1.06
C ILE A 768 -33.04 -2.72 0.63
N THR A 769 -34.01 -2.52 1.53
CA THR A 769 -34.99 -1.43 1.40
C THR A 769 -34.56 -0.29 2.34
N PRO A 770 -34.12 0.87 1.83
CA PRO A 770 -33.73 2.00 2.67
C PRO A 770 -34.91 2.50 3.53
N ASN A 771 -34.66 2.84 4.79
CA ASN A 771 -35.67 3.47 5.65
C ASN A 771 -35.85 4.98 5.31
N ALA A 772 -36.84 5.64 5.90
CA ALA A 772 -37.11 7.07 5.68
C ALA A 772 -35.93 7.99 6.05
N ALA A 773 -35.12 7.56 7.03
CA ALA A 773 -33.91 8.27 7.43
C ALA A 773 -32.77 8.15 6.40
N GLY A 774 -32.87 7.22 5.44
CA GLY A 774 -31.86 6.94 4.42
C GLY A 774 -30.77 5.99 4.89
N ASP A 775 -31.02 5.20 5.91
CA ASP A 775 -30.10 4.16 6.38
C ASP A 775 -30.25 2.93 5.49
N TRP A 776 -29.12 2.36 5.06
CA TRP A 776 -29.08 1.11 4.28
C TRP A 776 -28.88 -0.08 5.23
N ILE A 777 -27.84 -0.02 6.04
CA ILE A 777 -27.52 -0.99 7.09
C ILE A 777 -27.74 -0.34 8.47
N ASN A 778 -27.79 -1.16 9.52
CA ASN A 778 -27.98 -0.70 10.90
C ASN A 778 -29.18 0.27 11.04
N GLN A 779 -30.30 -0.10 10.41
CA GLN A 779 -31.46 0.79 10.28
C GLN A 779 -32.09 1.07 11.64
N ARG A 780 -32.39 2.35 11.88
CA ARG A 780 -33.14 2.80 13.05
C ARG A 780 -34.64 2.50 12.90
N GLY A 781 -35.30 2.32 14.04
CA GLY A 781 -36.75 2.21 14.17
C GLY A 781 -37.44 3.53 14.57
N ASP A 782 -38.71 3.66 14.21
CA ASP A 782 -39.50 4.89 14.39
C ASP A 782 -39.84 5.19 15.87
N ALA A 783 -39.92 4.16 16.71
CA ALA A 783 -40.37 4.29 18.10
C ALA A 783 -39.49 5.22 18.94
N PHE A 784 -38.19 5.30 18.63
CA PHE A 784 -37.25 6.12 19.37
C PHE A 784 -37.54 7.62 19.23
N GLU A 785 -38.07 8.05 18.08
CA GLU A 785 -38.37 9.46 17.83
C GLU A 785 -39.52 10.02 18.70
N ALA A 786 -40.35 9.14 19.26
CA ALA A 786 -41.43 9.53 20.17
C ALA A 786 -40.92 9.95 21.56
N PHE A 787 -39.71 9.55 21.95
CA PHE A 787 -39.15 9.90 23.25
C PHE A 787 -38.58 11.32 23.29
N ALA A 788 -38.55 11.91 24.48
CA ALA A 788 -38.04 13.26 24.70
C ALA A 788 -36.56 13.36 24.31
N PRO A 789 -36.14 14.31 23.45
CA PRO A 789 -34.73 14.46 23.10
C PRO A 789 -33.90 14.86 24.31
N LEU A 790 -32.70 14.29 24.46
CA LEU A 790 -31.80 14.70 25.54
C LEU A 790 -31.44 16.19 25.44
N GLY A 791 -31.13 16.66 24.24
CA GLY A 791 -30.90 18.07 23.95
C GLY A 791 -31.19 18.40 22.49
N ALA A 792 -31.93 19.48 22.26
CA ALA A 792 -32.19 20.02 20.93
C ALA A 792 -32.27 21.55 21.01
N LYS A 793 -31.65 22.24 20.03
CA LYS A 793 -31.51 23.70 20.06
C LYS A 793 -32.88 24.37 19.88
N GLY A 794 -33.35 25.07 20.90
CA GLY A 794 -34.62 25.82 20.86
C GLY A 794 -35.87 24.95 21.01
N ASP A 795 -35.72 23.66 21.32
CA ASP A 795 -36.83 22.75 21.52
C ASP A 795 -37.22 22.70 23.01
N PRO A 796 -38.42 23.16 23.40
CA PRO A 796 -38.86 23.10 24.79
C PRO A 796 -39.13 21.67 25.28
N SER A 797 -39.31 20.70 24.38
CA SER A 797 -39.51 19.28 24.73
C SER A 797 -38.22 18.53 25.05
N ALA A 798 -37.05 19.16 24.85
CA ALA A 798 -35.78 18.57 25.23
C ALA A 798 -35.56 18.56 26.75
N VAL A 799 -34.88 17.54 27.26
CA VAL A 799 -34.52 17.43 28.69
C VAL A 799 -33.65 18.60 29.13
N PHE A 800 -32.59 18.88 28.38
CA PHE A 800 -31.67 19.98 28.66
C PHE A 800 -31.89 21.15 27.70
N ARG A 801 -32.02 22.36 28.26
CA ARG A 801 -32.14 23.61 27.51
C ARG A 801 -30.87 23.93 26.73
N MET A 802 -29.71 23.64 27.30
CA MET A 802 -28.40 23.91 26.74
C MET A 802 -27.47 22.71 26.90
N PHE A 803 -26.63 22.47 25.91
CA PHE A 803 -25.53 21.53 25.95
C PHE A 803 -24.41 22.08 25.08
N SER A 804 -23.21 21.50 25.18
CA SER A 804 -22.04 22.00 24.47
C SER A 804 -21.13 20.88 24.01
N GLY A 805 -20.46 21.05 22.87
CA GLY A 805 -19.25 20.27 22.63
C GLY A 805 -18.20 20.55 23.71
N GLY A 806 -17.33 19.57 23.97
CA GLY A 806 -16.14 19.78 24.79
C GLY A 806 -15.17 20.78 24.15
N LEU A 807 -14.13 21.16 24.89
CA LEU A 807 -13.16 22.15 24.43
C LEU A 807 -12.41 21.62 23.21
N LYS A 808 -12.42 22.37 22.10
CA LYS A 808 -11.63 22.05 20.90
C LYS A 808 -10.47 23.02 20.79
N THR A 809 -9.24 22.53 20.95
CA THR A 809 -8.07 23.42 20.90
C THR A 809 -7.41 23.45 19.52
N ASN A 810 -7.41 22.33 18.79
CA ASN A 810 -6.58 22.03 17.61
C ASN A 810 -5.06 22.03 17.86
N ARG A 811 -4.62 22.12 19.12
CA ARG A 811 -3.21 22.25 19.50
C ARG A 811 -2.94 21.66 20.88
N ASP A 812 -3.49 20.50 21.18
CA ASP A 812 -3.49 19.93 22.54
C ASP A 812 -2.09 19.86 23.14
N ALA A 813 -1.09 19.46 22.34
CA ALA A 813 0.33 19.41 22.76
C ALA A 813 0.91 20.74 23.27
N TRP A 814 0.24 21.88 22.99
CA TRP A 814 0.66 23.23 23.35
C TRP A 814 -0.16 23.86 24.49
N VAL A 815 -1.39 23.40 24.68
CA VAL A 815 -2.34 24.02 25.61
C VAL A 815 -2.91 23.05 26.64
N TYR A 816 -2.53 21.77 26.60
CA TYR A 816 -2.75 20.77 27.64
C TYR A 816 -1.41 20.27 28.19
N ASN A 817 -1.31 20.08 29.50
CA ASN A 817 -0.18 19.40 30.13
C ASN A 817 -0.58 18.86 31.52
N SER A 818 0.01 17.76 31.96
CA SER A 818 -0.18 17.29 33.35
C SER A 818 0.49 18.22 34.38
N SER A 819 1.52 18.97 33.98
CA SER A 819 2.23 19.96 34.81
C SER A 819 1.81 21.39 34.44
N GLU A 820 1.31 22.12 35.43
CA GLU A 820 0.98 23.53 35.30
C GLU A 820 2.17 24.40 34.90
N ALA A 821 3.33 24.15 35.51
CA ALA A 821 4.54 24.93 35.23
C ALA A 821 5.02 24.73 33.78
N GLN A 822 4.96 23.49 33.28
CA GLN A 822 5.31 23.19 31.89
C GLN A 822 4.32 23.82 30.91
N LEU A 823 3.02 23.72 31.19
CA LEU A 823 1.98 24.39 30.39
C LEU A 823 2.22 25.90 30.30
N ALA A 824 2.45 26.56 31.45
CA ALA A 824 2.69 28.00 31.49
C ALA A 824 3.94 28.41 30.69
N SER A 825 5.02 27.63 30.78
CA SER A 825 6.23 27.86 29.99
C SER A 825 5.97 27.72 28.49
N GLN A 826 5.30 26.64 28.10
CA GLN A 826 5.01 26.30 26.72
C GLN A 826 4.09 27.34 26.05
N VAL A 827 3.02 27.76 26.72
CA VAL A 827 2.11 28.77 26.18
C VAL A 827 2.82 30.12 26.01
N ARG A 828 3.69 30.53 26.94
CA ARG A 828 4.49 31.77 26.78
C ARG A 828 5.37 31.69 25.55
N HIS A 829 6.00 30.54 25.32
CA HIS A 829 6.82 30.31 24.13
C HIS A 829 6.01 30.42 22.83
N THR A 830 4.85 29.74 22.77
CA THR A 830 3.94 29.82 21.62
C THR A 830 3.47 31.25 21.36
N VAL A 831 3.09 31.99 22.41
CA VAL A 831 2.66 33.39 22.30
C VAL A 831 3.80 34.27 21.77
N SER A 832 5.03 34.08 22.26
CA SER A 832 6.20 34.81 21.76
C SER A 832 6.43 34.55 20.28
N PHE A 833 6.48 33.28 19.87
CA PHE A 833 6.69 32.89 18.47
C PHE A 833 5.57 33.41 17.56
N TYR A 834 4.32 33.31 18.00
CA TYR A 834 3.17 33.86 17.26
C TYR A 834 3.31 35.37 17.06
N ASN A 835 3.67 36.13 18.09
CA ASN A 835 3.83 37.58 17.99
C ASN A 835 4.99 37.97 17.05
N GLU A 836 6.09 37.22 17.06
CA GLU A 836 7.17 37.39 16.06
C GLU A 836 6.69 37.07 14.64
N ALA A 837 5.84 36.05 14.48
CA ALA A 837 5.24 35.71 13.19
C ALA A 837 4.31 36.83 12.68
N VAL A 838 3.53 37.46 13.55
CA VAL A 838 2.70 38.64 13.20
C VAL A 838 3.59 39.78 12.67
N GLN A 839 4.69 40.08 13.36
CA GLN A 839 5.63 41.13 12.93
C GLN A 839 6.21 40.83 11.54
N ARG A 840 6.66 39.58 11.31
CA ARG A 840 7.17 39.14 10.00
C ARG A 840 6.10 39.19 8.90
N TYR A 841 4.88 38.76 9.20
CA TYR A 841 3.75 38.76 8.27
C TYR A 841 3.38 40.16 7.80
N VAL A 842 3.35 41.14 8.73
CA VAL A 842 3.02 42.54 8.41
C VAL A 842 4.15 43.22 7.61
N ALA A 843 5.41 42.83 7.84
CA ALA A 843 6.57 43.38 7.15
C ALA A 843 6.84 42.74 5.77
N SER A 844 6.35 41.52 5.53
CA SER A 844 6.56 40.76 4.30
C SER A 844 5.59 41.18 3.19
N ILE A 845 6.10 41.29 1.95
CA ILE A 845 5.29 41.50 0.75
C ILE A 845 4.48 40.24 0.43
N ASP A 846 5.09 39.06 0.54
CA ASP A 846 4.51 37.77 0.17
C ASP A 846 3.53 37.22 1.22
N ARG A 847 3.54 37.79 2.44
CA ARG A 847 2.61 37.46 3.53
C ARG A 847 2.51 35.95 3.80
N GLU A 848 3.66 35.30 3.85
CA GLU A 848 3.74 33.86 4.17
C GLU A 848 3.64 33.61 5.68
N LEU A 849 3.06 32.46 6.05
CA LEU A 849 2.99 32.01 7.43
C LEU A 849 4.12 31.02 7.73
N PRO A 850 4.82 31.13 8.89
CA PRO A 850 5.83 30.16 9.27
C PRO A 850 5.16 28.82 9.63
N ARG A 851 5.56 27.72 9.00
CA ARG A 851 4.90 26.39 9.16
C ARG A 851 5.60 25.43 10.14
N ASP A 852 6.56 25.89 10.94
CA ASP A 852 7.29 25.01 11.89
C ASP A 852 6.39 24.47 13.01
N SER A 853 6.03 23.18 12.89
CA SER A 853 5.17 22.45 13.83
C SER A 853 5.79 22.25 15.21
N ARG A 854 7.12 22.43 15.35
CA ARG A 854 7.83 22.36 16.63
C ARG A 854 7.70 23.63 17.46
N GLN A 855 7.16 24.71 16.89
CA GLN A 855 7.01 26.01 17.55
C GLN A 855 5.54 26.37 17.78
N ILE A 856 4.68 26.00 16.82
CA ILE A 856 3.26 26.32 16.87
C ILE A 856 2.43 25.33 16.04
N SER A 857 1.21 25.08 16.51
CA SER A 857 0.19 24.37 15.74
C SER A 857 -0.89 25.36 15.28
N TRP A 858 -0.91 25.60 13.97
CA TRP A 858 -1.84 26.52 13.33
C TRP A 858 -3.24 25.93 13.26
N SER A 859 -4.22 26.83 13.19
CA SER A 859 -5.62 26.49 12.95
C SER A 859 -6.30 27.65 12.22
N GLY A 860 -7.43 27.40 11.57
CA GLY A 860 -8.13 28.44 10.83
C GLY A 860 -8.45 29.68 11.66
N SER A 861 -8.83 29.52 12.94
CA SER A 861 -9.06 30.66 13.83
C SER A 861 -7.78 31.45 14.14
N LEU A 862 -6.66 30.76 14.36
CA LEU A 862 -5.39 31.40 14.71
C LEU A 862 -4.75 32.11 13.50
N GLU A 863 -4.87 31.51 12.31
CA GLU A 863 -4.46 32.17 11.07
C GLU A 863 -5.29 33.44 10.80
N ALA A 864 -6.60 33.40 11.05
CA ALA A 864 -7.45 34.58 10.93
C ALA A 864 -7.04 35.69 11.91
N THR A 865 -6.73 35.34 13.17
CA THR A 865 -6.19 36.29 14.17
C THR A 865 -4.88 36.92 13.70
N LEU A 866 -3.97 36.12 13.11
CA LEU A 866 -2.70 36.62 12.58
C LEU A 866 -2.90 37.55 11.40
N ARG A 867 -3.79 37.20 10.47
CA ARG A 867 -4.13 38.04 9.31
C ARG A 867 -4.79 39.36 9.71
N ALA A 868 -5.46 39.39 10.86
CA ALA A 868 -5.99 40.61 11.47
C ALA A 868 -4.93 41.43 12.23
N ALA A 869 -3.66 40.99 12.24
CA ALA A 869 -2.54 41.60 12.96
C ALA A 869 -2.77 41.75 14.47
N GLU A 870 -3.57 40.87 15.08
CA GLU A 870 -3.83 40.87 16.52
C GLU A 870 -2.69 40.14 17.25
N VAL A 871 -2.10 40.81 18.26
CA VAL A 871 -1.06 40.25 19.15
C VAL A 871 -1.67 39.54 20.34
N LEU A 872 -1.01 38.50 20.83
CA LEU A 872 -1.46 37.69 21.96
C LEU A 872 -0.68 38.01 23.24
N THR A 873 -1.35 37.85 24.39
CA THR A 873 -0.73 38.00 25.73
C THR A 873 -1.01 36.77 26.58
N PHE A 874 0.00 36.36 27.34
CA PHE A 874 -0.14 35.27 28.32
C PHE A 874 -0.78 35.80 29.61
N ASP A 875 -1.79 35.07 30.09
CA ASP A 875 -2.49 35.30 31.35
C ASP A 875 -2.61 33.99 32.13
N ALA A 876 -1.99 33.92 33.31
CA ALA A 876 -1.98 32.73 34.16
C ALA A 876 -3.36 32.38 34.73
N ALA A 877 -4.28 33.35 34.86
CA ALA A 877 -5.63 33.11 35.39
C ALA A 877 -6.50 32.25 34.44
N LYS A 878 -6.06 32.05 33.20
CA LYS A 878 -6.73 31.18 32.21
C LYS A 878 -6.30 29.71 32.32
N ILE A 879 -5.35 29.38 33.19
CA ILE A 879 -4.97 27.99 33.45
C ILE A 879 -6.03 27.36 34.36
N GLY A 880 -6.65 26.28 33.86
CA GLY A 880 -7.66 25.52 34.58
C GLY A 880 -7.38 24.03 34.61
N SER A 881 -8.26 23.29 35.28
CA SER A 881 -8.29 21.82 35.23
C SER A 881 -9.31 21.38 34.18
N ALA A 882 -8.97 20.34 33.44
CA ALA A 882 -9.84 19.73 32.44
C ALA A 882 -9.68 18.21 32.44
N LEU A 883 -10.77 17.51 32.14
CA LEU A 883 -10.75 16.07 31.95
C LEU A 883 -10.44 15.81 30.47
N TYR A 884 -9.17 15.49 30.19
CA TYR A 884 -8.69 15.32 28.82
C TYR A 884 -9.21 14.01 28.22
N ARG A 885 -9.19 12.92 28.99
CA ARG A 885 -9.73 11.60 28.64
C ARG A 885 -10.45 11.01 29.87
N PRO A 886 -11.24 9.92 29.76
CA PRO A 886 -11.92 9.32 30.90
C PRO A 886 -10.94 9.06 32.02
N PHE A 887 -11.25 9.60 33.21
CA PHE A 887 -10.44 9.44 34.42
C PHE A 887 -9.01 9.99 34.34
N PHE A 888 -8.73 10.90 33.40
CA PHE A 888 -7.41 11.50 33.22
C PHE A 888 -7.49 13.02 33.16
N LYS A 889 -7.25 13.67 34.31
CA LYS A 889 -7.19 15.13 34.46
C LYS A 889 -5.85 15.69 33.96
N GLN A 890 -5.91 16.83 33.30
CA GLN A 890 -4.76 17.64 32.91
C GLN A 890 -5.02 19.13 33.18
N ARG A 891 -3.96 19.93 33.21
CA ARG A 891 -4.05 21.39 33.18
C ARG A 891 -4.26 21.84 31.74
N VAL A 892 -5.08 22.86 31.55
CA VAL A 892 -5.41 23.42 30.23
C VAL A 892 -5.34 24.94 30.22
N TYR A 893 -4.91 25.52 29.10
CA TYR A 893 -4.97 26.96 28.85
C TYR A 893 -6.28 27.33 28.14
N TYR A 894 -7.28 27.79 28.90
CA TYR A 894 -8.63 28.06 28.43
C TYR A 894 -8.78 29.50 27.91
N ASP A 895 -8.45 29.70 26.63
CA ASP A 895 -8.36 31.01 25.98
C ASP A 895 -9.12 31.08 24.65
N SER A 896 -9.73 32.24 24.37
CA SER A 896 -10.57 32.45 23.19
C SER A 896 -9.84 32.51 21.85
N ARG A 897 -8.52 32.77 21.86
CA ARG A 897 -7.67 32.87 20.66
C ARG A 897 -6.86 31.60 20.45
N LEU A 898 -6.33 31.03 21.53
CA LEU A 898 -5.55 29.79 21.50
C LEU A 898 -6.40 28.51 21.54
N ASN A 899 -7.72 28.59 21.64
CA ASN A 899 -8.61 27.44 21.45
C ASN A 899 -9.52 27.65 20.22
N GLU A 900 -9.51 26.70 19.29
CA GLU A 900 -10.28 26.77 18.04
C GLU A 900 -11.80 26.94 18.27
N ARG A 901 -12.40 26.16 19.17
CA ARG A 901 -13.82 26.31 19.56
C ARG A 901 -14.01 26.03 21.04
N ARG A 902 -14.62 26.99 21.75
CA ARG A 902 -15.11 26.83 23.13
C ARG A 902 -16.61 26.55 23.21
N TYR A 903 -17.32 26.53 22.07
CA TYR A 903 -18.76 26.27 21.98
C TYR A 903 -19.57 27.07 23.01
N GLN A 904 -20.47 26.42 23.77
CA GLN A 904 -21.26 27.04 24.83
C GLN A 904 -20.59 26.91 26.21
N LEU A 905 -19.35 26.40 26.29
CA LEU A 905 -18.62 26.26 27.54
C LEU A 905 -18.50 27.59 28.31
N PRO A 906 -18.34 28.78 27.69
CA PRO A 906 -18.35 30.04 28.45
C PRO A 906 -19.65 30.35 29.19
N ALA A 907 -20.78 29.73 28.83
CA ALA A 907 -22.06 29.83 29.55
C ALA A 907 -22.29 28.68 30.54
N ILE A 908 -21.38 27.70 30.60
CA ILE A 908 -21.49 26.49 31.43
C ILE A 908 -20.38 26.45 32.50
N LEU A 909 -19.17 26.84 32.10
CA LEU A 909 -17.95 26.99 32.89
C LEU A 909 -17.27 28.31 32.46
N PRO A 910 -17.79 29.49 32.90
CA PRO A 910 -17.30 30.79 32.44
C PRO A 910 -15.83 31.05 32.76
N THR A 911 -15.38 30.60 33.94
CA THR A 911 -14.00 30.71 34.42
C THR A 911 -13.57 29.41 35.09
N PRO A 912 -12.26 29.17 35.29
CA PRO A 912 -11.77 28.00 36.01
C PRO A 912 -12.26 27.86 37.47
N ASN A 913 -12.90 28.89 38.03
CA ASN A 913 -13.41 28.90 39.41
C ASN A 913 -14.91 28.56 39.52
N HIS A 914 -15.59 28.30 38.40
CA HIS A 914 -17.00 27.91 38.42
C HIS A 914 -17.14 26.40 38.46
N ASP A 915 -17.81 25.89 39.49
CA ASP A 915 -18.16 24.48 39.58
C ASP A 915 -19.45 24.19 38.81
N ASN A 916 -19.49 23.03 38.15
CA ASN A 916 -20.70 22.52 37.51
C ASN A 916 -20.63 21.01 37.47
N LEU A 917 -21.77 20.34 37.61
CA LEU A 917 -21.88 18.89 37.42
C LEU A 917 -22.53 18.63 36.08
N GLY A 918 -22.00 17.69 35.30
CA GLY A 918 -22.64 17.27 34.06
C GLY A 918 -22.19 15.89 33.67
N PHE A 919 -22.69 15.40 32.54
CA PHE A 919 -22.16 14.19 31.92
C PHE A 919 -21.85 14.43 30.44
N PHE A 920 -20.74 13.85 30.02
CA PHE A 920 -20.28 13.89 28.64
C PHE A 920 -20.79 12.65 27.91
N VAL A 921 -21.59 12.87 26.88
CA VAL A 921 -22.17 11.81 26.04
C VAL A 921 -21.36 11.76 24.75
N MET A 922 -20.91 10.57 24.38
CA MET A 922 -20.22 10.38 23.10
C MET A 922 -21.13 10.82 21.94
N ALA A 923 -20.57 11.51 20.95
CA ALA A 923 -21.33 11.88 19.78
C ALA A 923 -21.70 10.61 18.97
N PRO A 924 -22.89 10.55 18.38
CA PRO A 924 -23.34 9.35 17.67
C PRO A 924 -22.41 9.03 16.50
N ARG A 925 -21.92 7.79 16.47
CA ARG A 925 -21.12 7.27 15.36
C ARG A 925 -21.31 5.75 15.21
N PRO A 926 -21.39 5.21 13.98
CA PRO A 926 -21.42 3.77 13.73
C PRO A 926 -20.21 2.99 14.26
N ALA A 927 -19.02 3.62 14.22
CA ALA A 927 -17.75 2.97 14.48
C ALA A 927 -17.32 2.97 15.95
N ALA A 928 -18.27 3.17 16.88
CA ALA A 928 -18.01 3.20 18.32
C ALA A 928 -19.25 2.78 19.11
N GLU A 929 -19.03 2.14 20.26
CA GLU A 929 -20.08 1.84 21.22
C GLU A 929 -20.48 3.10 21.98
N PHE A 930 -21.77 3.20 22.33
CA PHE A 930 -22.29 4.30 23.13
C PHE A 930 -21.61 4.39 24.50
N ALA A 931 -21.16 5.58 24.86
CA ALA A 931 -20.55 5.85 26.16
C ALA A 931 -21.01 7.19 26.75
N VAL A 932 -21.08 7.22 28.08
CA VAL A 932 -21.42 8.41 28.88
C VAL A 932 -20.65 8.40 30.20
N LEU A 933 -20.21 9.57 30.67
CA LEU A 933 -19.48 9.71 31.93
C LEU A 933 -19.76 11.06 32.59
N ALA A 934 -20.07 11.05 33.88
CA ALA A 934 -20.18 12.26 34.69
C ALA A 934 -18.81 12.89 34.95
N THR A 935 -18.78 14.22 34.98
CA THR A 935 -17.59 15.02 35.30
C THR A 935 -18.01 16.35 35.90
N ASP A 936 -17.19 16.85 36.83
CA ASP A 936 -17.24 18.21 37.36
C ASP A 936 -16.18 19.13 36.72
N GLN A 937 -15.31 18.57 35.88
CA GLN A 937 -14.25 19.28 35.18
C GLN A 937 -14.67 19.67 33.76
N LEU A 938 -13.94 20.64 33.18
CA LEU A 938 -14.03 21.00 31.77
C LEU A 938 -13.67 19.80 30.86
N PRO A 939 -14.59 19.28 30.03
CA PRO A 939 -14.28 18.15 29.16
C PRO A 939 -13.57 18.61 27.87
N ASP A 940 -12.56 17.85 27.43
CA ASP A 940 -12.03 17.95 26.06
C ASP A 940 -13.08 17.50 25.03
N LEU A 941 -13.04 18.05 23.82
CA LEU A 941 -13.97 17.63 22.75
C LEU A 941 -13.77 16.15 22.41
N SER A 942 -12.53 15.69 22.30
CA SER A 942 -12.16 14.32 21.91
C SER A 942 -12.06 13.39 23.11
N PHE A 943 -12.89 13.61 24.13
CA PHE A 943 -12.91 12.88 25.39
C PHE A 943 -12.79 11.37 25.21
N TYR A 944 -13.61 10.76 24.35
CA TYR A 944 -13.60 9.31 24.09
C TYR A 944 -12.69 8.90 22.93
N SER A 945 -11.62 9.65 22.66
CA SER A 945 -10.88 9.61 21.38
C SER A 945 -11.78 9.94 20.16
N TYR A 946 -12.96 10.47 20.42
CA TYR A 946 -13.94 10.96 19.48
C TYR A 946 -14.74 12.10 20.12
N THR A 947 -15.50 12.83 19.29
CA THR A 947 -16.26 13.99 19.74
C THR A 947 -17.41 13.58 20.68
N GLY A 948 -17.88 14.52 21.50
CA GLY A 948 -19.06 14.33 22.33
C GLY A 948 -19.72 15.65 22.73
N GLN A 949 -20.80 15.52 23.50
CA GLN A 949 -21.63 16.61 23.99
C GLN A 949 -21.70 16.56 25.51
N PHE A 950 -21.43 17.68 26.16
CA PHE A 950 -21.55 17.90 27.58
C PHE A 950 -22.94 18.42 27.93
N PHE A 951 -23.62 17.70 28.83
CA PHE A 951 -24.93 18.06 29.36
C PHE A 951 -24.79 18.49 30.82
N PRO A 952 -24.70 19.80 31.09
CA PRO A 952 -24.51 20.30 32.45
C PRO A 952 -25.83 20.40 33.20
N ARG A 953 -25.77 20.27 34.52
CA ARG A 953 -26.89 20.48 35.42
C ARG A 953 -27.31 21.95 35.48
N TRP A 954 -26.34 22.86 35.40
CA TRP A 954 -26.57 24.31 35.45
C TRP A 954 -25.97 25.06 34.26
N THR A 955 -26.47 26.27 34.05
CA THR A 955 -25.87 27.29 33.17
C THR A 955 -25.64 28.57 33.97
N TRP A 956 -24.81 29.46 33.43
CA TRP A 956 -24.39 30.70 34.07
C TRP A 956 -24.68 31.89 33.17
N GLU A 957 -25.30 32.93 33.72
CA GLU A 957 -25.61 34.17 33.02
C GLU A 957 -24.87 35.34 33.66
N LYS A 958 -24.18 36.16 32.86
CA LYS A 958 -23.49 37.33 33.39
C LYS A 958 -24.50 38.34 33.93
N VAL A 959 -24.31 38.80 35.16
CA VAL A 959 -25.12 39.85 35.77
C VAL A 959 -24.67 41.20 35.18
N ASN A 960 -25.58 41.90 34.51
CA ASN A 960 -25.31 43.24 33.97
C ASN A 960 -25.50 44.27 35.09
N SER A 961 -24.41 44.92 35.50
CA SER A 961 -24.41 46.02 36.49
C SER A 961 -25.27 47.22 36.07
N ASP A 962 -25.48 47.42 34.77
CA ASP A 962 -26.05 48.67 34.25
C ASP A 962 -27.59 48.67 34.14
N ARG A 963 -28.25 47.53 34.41
CA ARG A 963 -29.72 47.39 34.35
C ARG A 963 -30.42 47.35 35.71
N GLU A 964 -29.70 47.23 36.81
CA GLU A 964 -30.29 47.12 38.16
C GLU A 964 -30.37 48.48 38.91
N GLU A 965 -29.86 49.59 38.36
CA GLU A 965 -30.00 50.92 38.99
C GLU A 965 -31.37 51.60 38.81
N GLN A 966 -32.30 51.04 38.03
CA GLN A 966 -33.65 51.60 37.89
C GLN A 966 -34.75 50.57 38.13
N GLY A 967 -35.03 50.32 39.41
CA GLY A 967 -36.37 49.98 39.86
C GLY A 967 -36.57 48.59 40.45
N ALA A 968 -36.17 48.40 41.71
CA ALA A 968 -37.00 47.82 42.78
C ALA A 968 -36.18 47.72 44.08
N PHE A 969 -36.69 48.29 45.16
CA PHE A 969 -36.16 48.06 46.51
C PHE A 969 -36.18 46.57 46.85
N HIS A 970 -35.02 45.91 46.85
CA HIS A 970 -34.84 44.63 47.52
C HIS A 970 -34.07 44.86 48.82
N PHE A 971 -34.68 44.44 49.92
CA PHE A 971 -34.06 44.37 51.23
C PHE A 971 -32.81 43.50 51.15
N ALA A 972 -31.72 44.01 51.73
CA ALA A 972 -30.49 43.25 51.93
C ALA A 972 -30.79 42.08 52.88
N ASP A 973 -30.92 40.89 52.32
CA ASP A 973 -30.57 39.65 53.00
C ASP A 973 -29.18 39.24 52.53
N ASP A 974 -28.30 39.00 53.49
CA ASP A 974 -26.96 38.49 53.30
C ASP A 974 -26.99 37.16 52.50
N ALA A 975 -26.18 37.10 51.42
CA ALA A 975 -25.86 35.92 50.60
C ALA A 975 -27.03 35.21 49.88
N ALA A 976 -27.40 35.69 48.67
CA ALA A 976 -28.05 34.82 47.69
C ALA A 976 -27.03 33.80 47.13
N PRO A 977 -27.22 32.47 47.29
CA PRO A 977 -26.22 31.43 46.97
C PRO A 977 -25.92 31.23 45.47
N ASP A 978 -26.41 32.08 44.57
CA ASP A 978 -26.44 31.83 43.13
C ASP A 978 -25.61 32.80 42.27
N VAL A 979 -24.87 33.76 42.84
CA VAL A 979 -23.98 34.64 42.05
C VAL A 979 -22.51 34.40 42.38
N VAL A 980 -21.75 33.88 41.43
CA VAL A 980 -20.30 33.60 41.54
C VAL A 980 -19.56 34.40 40.47
N ALA A 981 -18.53 35.16 40.86
CA ALA A 981 -17.68 35.94 39.95
C ALA A 981 -18.45 36.79 38.91
N GLY A 982 -19.61 37.36 39.30
CA GLY A 982 -20.46 38.17 38.42
C GLY A 982 -21.39 37.39 37.51
N TYR A 983 -21.56 36.08 37.72
CA TYR A 983 -22.49 35.22 36.98
C TYR A 983 -23.55 34.62 37.90
N ARG A 984 -24.81 34.66 37.47
CA ARG A 984 -25.97 34.03 38.13
C ARG A 984 -26.19 32.62 37.60
N ARG A 985 -26.30 31.64 38.48
CA ARG A 985 -26.59 30.23 38.17
C ARG A 985 -28.06 30.05 37.76
N LYS A 986 -28.34 29.20 36.77
CA LYS A 986 -29.69 28.86 36.28
C LYS A 986 -29.85 27.36 36.05
N ASP A 987 -31.04 26.84 36.33
CA ASP A 987 -31.42 25.47 35.97
C ASP A 987 -31.39 25.24 34.46
N ASN A 988 -30.80 24.12 34.07
CA ASN A 988 -30.70 23.69 32.68
C ASN A 988 -31.75 22.64 32.28
N ILE A 989 -32.44 22.00 33.25
CA ILE A 989 -33.61 21.16 32.96
C ILE A 989 -34.77 22.05 32.51
N THR A 990 -35.47 21.65 31.45
CA THR A 990 -36.59 22.44 30.92
C THR A 990 -37.83 22.33 31.81
N ALA A 991 -38.60 23.42 31.89
CA ALA A 991 -39.83 23.45 32.67
C ALA A 991 -40.90 22.48 32.14
N ALA A 992 -40.94 22.26 30.81
CA ALA A 992 -41.87 21.33 30.18
C ALA A 992 -41.60 19.89 30.62
N ILE A 993 -40.33 19.49 30.71
CA ILE A 993 -39.94 18.16 31.17
C ILE A 993 -40.25 17.97 32.66
N LEU A 994 -40.00 18.99 33.50
CA LEU A 994 -40.42 18.93 34.91
C LEU A 994 -41.94 18.74 35.06
N ALA A 995 -42.73 19.48 34.28
CA ALA A 995 -44.18 19.33 34.27
C ALA A 995 -44.61 17.92 33.81
N GLN A 996 -44.01 17.41 32.72
CA GLN A 996 -44.30 16.08 32.19
C GLN A 996 -44.03 14.97 33.22
N TYR A 997 -42.89 15.03 33.94
CA TYR A 997 -42.56 14.04 34.96
C TYR A 997 -43.47 14.18 36.19
N GLY A 998 -43.85 15.41 36.55
CA GLY A 998 -44.84 15.65 37.62
C GLY A 998 -46.22 15.08 37.29
N GLU A 999 -46.67 15.23 36.04
CA GLU A 999 -47.94 14.65 35.55
C GLU A 999 -47.89 13.12 35.50
N ALA A 1000 -46.76 12.54 35.08
CA ALA A 1000 -46.60 11.09 34.94
C ALA A 1000 -46.56 10.35 36.29
N TYR A 1001 -45.90 10.92 37.31
CA TYR A 1001 -45.65 10.23 38.58
C TYR A 1001 -46.45 10.79 39.77
N GLY A 1002 -47.10 11.95 39.66
CA GLY A 1002 -47.97 12.52 40.69
C GLY A 1002 -47.27 13.01 41.97
N GLU A 1003 -45.95 12.92 42.06
CA GLU A 1003 -45.12 13.37 43.18
C GLU A 1003 -44.38 14.68 42.88
N VAL A 1004 -43.80 15.31 43.92
CA VAL A 1004 -42.87 16.43 43.74
C VAL A 1004 -41.58 15.90 43.13
N ILE A 1005 -41.42 16.08 41.82
CA ILE A 1005 -40.20 15.75 41.07
C ILE A 1005 -39.31 16.99 40.96
N THR A 1006 -38.03 16.85 41.33
CA THR A 1006 -37.05 17.93 41.23
C THR A 1006 -36.22 17.84 39.94
N ALA A 1007 -35.59 18.95 39.55
CA ALA A 1007 -34.64 18.95 38.43
C ALA A 1007 -33.43 18.04 38.66
N ASP A 1008 -33.01 17.85 39.91
CA ASP A 1008 -31.97 16.89 40.25
C ASP A 1008 -32.44 15.46 40.03
N ASP A 1009 -33.68 15.13 40.40
CA ASP A 1009 -34.24 13.80 40.15
C ASP A 1009 -34.25 13.48 38.66
N VAL A 1010 -34.70 14.41 37.80
CA VAL A 1010 -34.65 14.22 36.35
C VAL A 1010 -33.20 14.05 35.86
N PHE A 1011 -32.27 14.89 36.33
CA PHE A 1011 -30.86 14.82 35.93
C PHE A 1011 -30.23 13.45 36.24
N PHE A 1012 -30.42 12.94 37.45
CA PHE A 1012 -29.86 11.66 37.87
C PHE A 1012 -30.62 10.46 37.31
N TYR A 1013 -31.94 10.56 37.11
CA TYR A 1013 -32.72 9.56 36.37
C TYR A 1013 -32.12 9.32 34.98
N VAL A 1014 -31.89 10.40 34.23
CA VAL A 1014 -31.32 10.32 32.87
C VAL A 1014 -29.96 9.64 32.92
N TYR A 1015 -29.09 10.02 33.85
CA TYR A 1015 -27.77 9.43 33.95
C TYR A 1015 -27.82 7.93 34.31
N GLY A 1016 -28.72 7.53 35.22
CA GLY A 1016 -28.96 6.12 35.55
C GLY A 1016 -29.51 5.32 34.37
N LEU A 1017 -30.51 5.86 33.66
CA LEU A 1017 -31.12 5.24 32.48
C LEU A 1017 -30.09 5.00 31.37
N LEU A 1018 -29.22 5.97 31.10
CA LEU A 1018 -28.17 5.85 30.09
C LEU A 1018 -27.13 4.78 30.43
N HIS A 1019 -27.13 4.23 31.66
CA HIS A 1019 -26.30 3.08 32.06
C HIS A 1019 -27.06 1.74 32.04
N SER A 1020 -28.37 1.73 31.75
CA SER A 1020 -29.15 0.51 31.61
C SER A 1020 -28.65 -0.34 30.43
N PRO A 1021 -28.25 -1.61 30.65
CA PRO A 1021 -27.89 -2.52 29.57
C PRO A 1021 -29.04 -2.75 28.59
N ASP A 1022 -30.28 -2.85 29.10
CA ASP A 1022 -31.47 -3.09 28.29
C ASP A 1022 -31.74 -1.92 27.35
N TYR A 1023 -31.65 -0.68 27.84
CA TYR A 1023 -31.79 0.51 27.00
C TYR A 1023 -30.73 0.57 25.90
N ARG A 1024 -29.46 0.30 26.25
CA ARG A 1024 -28.35 0.34 25.30
C ARG A 1024 -28.45 -0.76 24.24
N ALA A 1025 -28.88 -1.97 24.63
CA ALA A 1025 -29.04 -3.08 23.71
C ALA A 1025 -30.24 -2.88 22.77
N GLN A 1026 -31.37 -2.41 23.31
CA GLN A 1026 -32.59 -2.20 22.53
C GLN A 1026 -32.43 -1.10 21.48
N PHE A 1027 -31.76 0.01 21.83
CA PHE A 1027 -31.60 1.18 20.97
C PHE A 1027 -30.19 1.35 20.42
N ALA A 1028 -29.44 0.25 20.29
CA ALA A 1028 -28.06 0.28 19.80
C ALA A 1028 -27.96 0.97 18.42
N PRO A 1029 -28.81 0.67 17.41
CA PRO A 1029 -28.77 1.37 16.12
C PRO A 1029 -28.96 2.87 16.29
N GLU A 1030 -29.94 3.32 17.05
CA GLU A 1030 -30.26 4.74 17.25
C GLU A 1030 -29.14 5.49 17.95
N LEU A 1031 -28.56 4.91 19.02
CA LEU A 1031 -27.49 5.53 19.78
C LEU A 1031 -26.21 5.74 18.96
N THR A 1032 -26.03 5.01 17.87
CA THR A 1032 -24.92 5.24 16.91
C THR A 1032 -25.21 6.33 15.88
N LYS A 1033 -26.46 6.76 15.73
CA LYS A 1033 -26.91 7.66 14.65
C LYS A 1033 -27.42 9.01 15.13
N MET A 1034 -27.94 9.06 16.35
CA MET A 1034 -28.53 10.27 16.93
C MET A 1034 -28.29 10.34 18.44
N LEU A 1035 -28.42 11.55 19.01
CA LEU A 1035 -28.29 11.72 20.46
C LEU A 1035 -29.38 10.91 21.19
N PRO A 1036 -29.12 10.47 22.44
CA PRO A 1036 -30.10 9.72 23.21
C PRO A 1036 -31.43 10.45 23.34
N ARG A 1037 -32.50 9.67 23.45
CA ARG A 1037 -33.83 10.15 23.79
C ARG A 1037 -34.31 9.41 25.03
N VAL A 1038 -35.05 10.09 25.87
CA VAL A 1038 -35.32 9.67 27.25
C VAL A 1038 -36.78 9.21 27.34
N PRO A 1039 -37.04 7.88 27.40
CA PRO A 1039 -38.37 7.37 27.71
C PRO A 1039 -38.77 7.66 29.17
N LEU A 1040 -40.08 7.62 29.41
CA LEU A 1040 -40.65 7.49 30.76
C LEU A 1040 -40.76 6.01 31.12
N VAL A 1041 -40.30 5.64 32.31
CA VAL A 1041 -40.50 4.30 32.86
C VAL A 1041 -41.93 4.16 33.37
N THR A 1042 -42.42 2.92 33.42
CA THR A 1042 -43.83 2.61 33.69
C THR A 1042 -44.26 2.86 35.13
N SER A 1043 -43.33 2.81 36.09
CA SER A 1043 -43.64 2.99 37.52
C SER A 1043 -42.77 4.08 38.14
N VAL A 1044 -43.32 4.75 39.17
CA VAL A 1044 -42.56 5.72 39.98
C VAL A 1044 -41.43 5.04 40.76
N ASP A 1045 -41.61 3.78 41.16
CA ASP A 1045 -40.59 3.01 41.87
C ASP A 1045 -39.36 2.76 40.98
N ASP A 1046 -39.57 2.39 39.71
CA ASP A 1046 -38.50 2.24 38.73
C ASP A 1046 -37.80 3.59 38.50
N PHE A 1047 -38.56 4.68 38.40
CA PHE A 1047 -38.00 6.03 38.26
C PHE A 1047 -37.07 6.35 39.44
N ARG A 1048 -37.54 6.15 40.68
CA ARG A 1048 -36.75 6.38 41.90
C ARG A 1048 -35.52 5.47 41.98
N ALA A 1049 -35.62 4.22 41.52
CA ALA A 1049 -34.48 3.30 41.43
C ALA A 1049 -33.40 3.82 40.47
N PHE A 1050 -33.79 4.29 39.28
CA PHE A 1050 -32.86 4.91 38.34
C PHE A 1050 -32.25 6.21 38.87
N VAL A 1051 -33.03 7.04 39.58
CA VAL A 1051 -32.51 8.25 40.26
C VAL A 1051 -31.43 7.87 41.28
N ALA A 1052 -31.71 6.90 42.14
CA ALA A 1052 -30.76 6.46 43.17
C ALA A 1052 -29.47 5.90 42.55
N ALA A 1053 -29.60 5.01 41.57
CA ALA A 1053 -28.46 4.48 40.84
C ALA A 1053 -27.65 5.57 40.13
N GLY A 1054 -28.33 6.52 39.47
CA GLY A 1054 -27.70 7.64 38.78
C GLY A 1054 -26.93 8.55 39.73
N ARG A 1055 -27.46 8.84 40.93
CA ARG A 1055 -26.75 9.61 41.98
C ARG A 1055 -25.47 8.87 42.41
N THR A 1056 -25.59 7.59 42.78
CA THR A 1056 -24.43 6.79 43.21
C THR A 1056 -23.36 6.68 42.12
N LEU A 1057 -23.75 6.47 40.87
CA LEU A 1057 -22.81 6.42 39.74
C LEU A 1057 -22.15 7.77 39.48
N ALA A 1058 -22.89 8.88 39.58
CA ALA A 1058 -22.33 10.21 39.37
C ALA A 1058 -21.31 10.56 40.45
N ASP A 1059 -21.63 10.30 41.72
CA ASP A 1059 -20.72 10.50 42.86
C ASP A 1059 -19.45 9.66 42.70
N LEU A 1060 -19.58 8.39 42.30
CA LEU A 1060 -18.45 7.50 42.05
C LEU A 1060 -17.57 7.99 40.89
N HIS A 1061 -18.19 8.35 39.76
CA HIS A 1061 -17.45 8.72 38.55
C HIS A 1061 -16.78 10.09 38.66
N VAL A 1062 -17.37 11.03 39.41
CA VAL A 1062 -16.73 12.32 39.71
C VAL A 1062 -15.64 12.15 40.78
N GLY A 1063 -15.89 11.32 41.80
CA GLY A 1063 -14.96 10.99 42.89
C GLY A 1063 -13.97 9.86 42.58
N TYR A 1064 -13.66 9.60 41.32
CA TYR A 1064 -12.88 8.42 40.91
C TYR A 1064 -11.44 8.40 41.48
N GLU A 1065 -10.87 9.56 41.84
CA GLU A 1065 -9.51 9.67 42.40
C GLU A 1065 -9.44 9.39 43.91
N SER A 1066 -10.57 9.51 44.61
CA SER A 1066 -10.66 9.43 46.07
C SER A 1066 -11.46 8.21 46.57
N SER A 1067 -11.84 7.32 45.66
CA SER A 1067 -12.58 6.11 46.00
C SER A 1067 -11.72 5.13 46.80
N PRO A 1068 -12.25 4.48 47.86
CA PRO A 1068 -11.52 3.46 48.60
C PRO A 1068 -11.08 2.32 47.67
N SER A 1069 -9.91 1.72 47.94
CA SER A 1069 -9.50 0.50 47.22
C SER A 1069 -10.57 -0.58 47.42
N CYS A 1070 -11.11 -1.08 46.32
CA CYS A 1070 -12.04 -2.21 46.31
C CYS A 1070 -11.36 -3.51 46.73
#